data_AF-A0A527NCL1-F1
#
_entry.id   AF-A0A527NCL1-F1
#
_cell.length_a   1.000
_cell.length_b   1.000
_cell.length_c   1.000
_cell.angle_alpha   90.00
_cell.angle_beta   90.00
_cell.angle_gamma   90.00
#
_symmetry.space_group_name_H-M   'P 1'
#
loop_
_entity.id
_entity.type
_entity.pdbx_description
1 polymer ?
#
loop_
_entity_poly.entity_id
_entity_poly.type
_entity_poly.pdbx_seq_one_letter_code
_entity_poly.pdbx_strand_id
1 'polypeptide(L)'
;MATTSVDQVTGYGETLALKAPCRLATTANIALSGLQTIDGVATAADDRVLVRGQSTPSQNGIYIAASSAWQRARDMDSNRDLTRGTRVYVTEGDSGPAEFEVTTESPITVGSSSIAFDLSAGSVNAAALSAAAATAVAARNLAQQYAADAAQVSGVNVPIYAAVATAAAATIAAGVKSIRTQFYNPSYAIPSTLVGAAEYSRISKADIDTSAYPASTYFRSTDRTMPNGSTDATNGGYWYLSSKEVNAEMIGAVGNGVTDVGPLWDDILTFMGQTGASYKGIPGTVHLIGTSASALRTASSHDLMIDLNGSKLICNDSNLSFIGSDVPFLTTTLSVEPIRGAPKITLTSVTGIAVGDFIEITSPALSQNAIGVYHYYVVNEIDGNDLYIEGTVVADINAQQIIDDGQVGAISVKAYKLVGDITFKNGEVEAVDPSGLRSSLYFRNFNNVLVDNVIFTGKTREQITIQSCAYWRVRDCNFKDFGYKTKDSGYVNEASAPGGDSFGYGVLINRSFRGAVSNCVGGRGWHLADASRGAMHVTYDSCFLSRNSFGLSCHEGAWYVNVIDCIFDGGDGIQGTRCAYLTVRGSTFRNLRDMGIGYAGLLANVEVRIHDCHFDTGWLVGTTNSPIYNAAAGNPNAGCSSVGWVRVFEMIGCTFSGYCRVYGGLGGDDTGRLVIKGNTFYDNAILYSVVPLHESVISGNDFGDINGQYAMSLNCSSLFTASIRVKDNTQDGTFSTASNSALIYLDGAGTPDISLFNNTVEAQFLVRFNSTVAGIAHCVGNTNRTGRMFLGAATNTVGDCHKNVYAGSNIQTGGVVITREDGSNYSNTVGLTQALATDVAFTLTPFTSPFETRHTGTLTADRAVTLSTTGAVIGQKFRITRTGAGAFNLTVGTGPLKALATGTWAEVVYDGAAWYLAAYGAL
;
A
#
# COMPACT_ATOMS: atom_id res chain seq x y z
N MET A 1 -53.37 0.49 82.30
CA MET A 1 -54.32 1.49 82.83
C MET A 1 -53.79 2.01 84.15
N ALA A 2 -53.31 3.25 84.20
CA ALA A 2 -53.20 3.95 85.47
C ALA A 2 -54.59 4.57 85.71
N THR A 3 -55.37 4.02 86.64
CA THR A 3 -56.69 4.55 86.96
C THR A 3 -56.58 5.70 87.94
N THR A 4 -57.21 6.79 87.53
CA THR A 4 -57.73 7.93 88.27
C THR A 4 -58.33 7.57 89.64
N SER A 5 -57.66 7.91 90.74
CA SER A 5 -58.45 8.38 91.89
C SER A 5 -58.83 9.81 91.60
N VAL A 6 -60.12 10.07 91.38
CA VAL A 6 -60.63 11.44 91.44
C VAL A 6 -60.50 11.87 92.90
N ASP A 7 -59.73 12.92 93.16
CA ASP A 7 -59.82 13.57 94.47
C ASP A 7 -61.25 14.10 94.63
N GLN A 8 -61.99 13.54 95.58
CA GLN A 8 -63.38 13.92 95.84
C GLN A 8 -63.51 15.37 96.35
N VAL A 9 -62.41 16.03 96.73
CA VAL A 9 -62.43 17.40 97.24
C VAL A 9 -62.25 18.45 96.13
N THR A 10 -61.49 18.15 95.06
CA THR A 10 -61.19 19.14 94.01
C THR A 10 -61.77 18.83 92.64
N GLY A 11 -62.23 17.60 92.37
CA GLY A 11 -62.84 17.23 91.08
C GLY A 11 -61.90 17.27 89.87
N TYR A 12 -60.58 17.41 90.08
CA TYR A 12 -59.58 17.32 89.02
C TYR A 12 -59.06 15.87 88.89
N GLY A 13 -59.05 15.34 87.67
CA GLY A 13 -58.22 14.18 87.35
C GLY A 13 -56.82 14.65 86.99
N GLU A 14 -55.79 14.19 87.70
CA GLU A 14 -54.40 14.50 87.34
C GLU A 14 -54.05 13.85 85.99
N THR A 15 -53.72 14.65 84.99
CA THR A 15 -53.12 14.16 83.75
C THR A 15 -51.61 14.09 83.94
N LEU A 16 -51.05 12.88 84.02
CA LEU A 16 -49.61 12.67 84.13
C LEU A 16 -48.87 13.26 82.92
N ALA A 17 -47.71 13.87 83.18
CA ALA A 17 -46.84 14.42 82.13
C ALA A 17 -46.20 13.34 81.24
N LEU A 18 -46.22 12.06 81.65
CA LEU A 18 -45.74 10.92 80.87
C LEU A 18 -46.91 10.10 80.34
N LYS A 19 -46.97 9.90 79.02
CA LYS A 19 -48.04 9.18 78.33
C LYS A 19 -47.75 7.68 78.23
N ALA A 20 -48.78 6.89 77.96
CA ALA A 20 -48.58 5.46 77.72
C ALA A 20 -47.66 5.26 76.50
N PRO A 21 -46.71 4.31 76.56
CA PRO A 21 -45.71 4.11 75.51
C PRO A 21 -46.33 3.96 74.12
N CYS A 22 -45.60 4.43 73.13
CA CYS A 22 -45.86 4.14 71.72
C CYS A 22 -44.97 2.98 71.29
N ARG A 23 -45.47 2.13 70.41
CA ARG A 23 -44.67 1.08 69.81
C ARG A 23 -43.70 1.67 68.80
N LEU A 24 -44.18 2.58 67.95
CA LEU A 24 -43.42 3.19 66.86
C LEU A 24 -43.54 4.71 66.90
N ALA A 25 -42.62 5.40 66.22
CA ALA A 25 -42.72 6.84 65.95
C ALA A 25 -42.46 7.14 64.48
N THR A 26 -43.13 8.16 63.95
CA THR A 26 -42.94 8.56 62.54
C THR A 26 -41.74 9.49 62.40
N THR A 27 -40.94 9.30 61.35
CA THR A 27 -39.87 10.23 60.95
C THR A 27 -40.27 11.18 59.81
N ALA A 28 -41.40 10.92 59.14
CA ALA A 28 -41.92 11.70 58.02
C ALA A 28 -43.46 11.77 58.06
N ASN A 29 -44.05 12.49 57.11
CA ASN A 29 -45.50 12.61 56.98
C ASN A 29 -46.12 11.28 56.55
N ILE A 30 -47.16 10.84 57.25
CA ILE A 30 -47.88 9.58 56.94
C ILE A 30 -49.36 9.85 56.66
N ALA A 31 -50.05 8.86 56.09
CA ALA A 31 -51.50 8.85 56.10
C ALA A 31 -51.98 8.47 57.52
N LEU A 32 -52.92 9.20 58.10
CA LEU A 32 -53.53 8.84 59.38
C LEU A 32 -54.69 7.84 59.19
N SER A 33 -54.43 6.79 58.40
CA SER A 33 -55.39 5.73 58.08
C SER A 33 -54.66 4.52 57.51
N GLY A 34 -55.21 3.32 57.69
CA GLY A 34 -54.63 2.09 57.17
C GLY A 34 -53.42 1.61 57.98
N LEU A 35 -53.21 0.30 58.02
CA LEU A 35 -52.00 -0.27 58.61
C LEU A 35 -50.83 -0.07 57.66
N GLN A 36 -49.71 0.40 58.19
CA GLN A 36 -48.57 0.91 57.44
C GLN A 36 -47.27 0.44 58.06
N THR A 37 -46.20 0.45 57.28
CA THR A 37 -44.85 0.22 57.81
C THR A 37 -44.26 1.55 58.25
N ILE A 38 -43.89 1.65 59.52
CA ILE A 38 -43.24 2.82 60.12
C ILE A 38 -41.91 2.36 60.69
N ASP A 39 -40.82 3.05 60.32
CA ASP A 39 -39.47 2.74 60.77
C ASP A 39 -39.12 1.24 60.63
N GLY A 40 -39.40 0.68 59.45
CA GLY A 40 -39.12 -0.73 59.11
C GLY A 40 -40.09 -1.76 59.72
N VAL A 41 -41.03 -1.34 60.58
CA VAL A 41 -41.93 -2.23 61.32
C VAL A 41 -43.38 -2.00 60.88
N ALA A 42 -44.09 -3.07 60.51
CA ALA A 42 -45.51 -3.01 60.18
C ALA A 42 -46.36 -2.75 61.44
N THR A 43 -47.28 -1.78 61.34
CA THR A 43 -48.27 -1.52 62.39
C THR A 43 -49.36 -2.59 62.38
N ALA A 44 -49.84 -2.95 63.56
CA ALA A 44 -51.05 -3.73 63.78
C ALA A 44 -52.20 -2.82 64.22
N ALA A 45 -53.44 -3.31 64.10
CA ALA A 45 -54.58 -2.60 64.70
C ALA A 45 -54.36 -2.47 66.21
N ASP A 46 -54.73 -1.31 66.76
CA ASP A 46 -54.55 -0.90 68.15
C ASP A 46 -53.11 -0.54 68.57
N ASP A 47 -52.13 -0.57 67.67
CA ASP A 47 -50.79 -0.08 67.96
C ASP A 47 -50.80 1.43 68.25
N ARG A 48 -50.09 1.83 69.32
CA ARG A 48 -49.86 3.24 69.64
C ARG A 48 -48.67 3.76 68.85
N VAL A 49 -48.90 4.79 68.04
CA VAL A 49 -47.86 5.41 67.21
C VAL A 49 -47.70 6.88 67.59
N LEU A 50 -46.47 7.27 67.92
CA LEU A 50 -46.11 8.68 68.06
C LEU A 50 -45.95 9.30 66.68
N VAL A 51 -46.96 10.03 66.25
CA VAL A 51 -46.91 10.79 65.00
C VAL A 51 -46.29 12.15 65.27
N ARG A 52 -45.06 12.36 64.80
CA ARG A 52 -44.27 13.59 65.00
C ARG A 52 -43.79 14.26 63.71
N GLY A 53 -44.11 13.69 62.54
CA GLY A 53 -43.60 14.13 61.23
C GLY A 53 -44.65 14.65 60.25
N GLN A 54 -45.87 15.01 60.67
CA GLN A 54 -46.92 15.48 59.74
C GLN A 54 -46.55 16.81 59.08
N SER A 55 -46.92 16.96 57.81
CA SER A 55 -46.82 18.24 57.08
C SER A 55 -47.72 19.33 57.65
N THR A 56 -48.80 18.96 58.35
CA THR A 56 -49.59 19.87 59.19
C THR A 56 -49.26 19.59 60.65
N PRO A 57 -48.40 20.39 61.32
CA PRO A 57 -47.87 20.04 62.64
C PRO A 57 -48.93 19.95 63.75
N SER A 58 -50.11 20.56 63.57
CA SER A 58 -51.23 20.40 64.51
C SER A 58 -51.87 19.00 64.47
N GLN A 59 -51.51 18.18 63.48
CA GLN A 59 -51.88 16.77 63.39
C GLN A 59 -50.89 15.85 64.11
N ASN A 60 -49.74 16.34 64.60
CA ASN A 60 -48.83 15.52 65.41
C ASN A 60 -49.45 15.16 66.77
N GLY A 61 -49.11 13.99 67.30
CA GLY A 61 -49.56 13.46 68.58
C GLY A 61 -49.53 11.93 68.60
N ILE A 62 -50.15 11.33 69.61
CA ILE A 62 -50.22 9.87 69.72
C ILE A 62 -51.51 9.39 69.05
N TYR A 63 -51.40 8.43 68.14
CA TYR A 63 -52.51 7.83 67.42
C TYR A 63 -52.62 6.33 67.70
N ILE A 64 -53.84 5.81 67.61
CA ILE A 64 -54.14 4.38 67.60
C ILE A 64 -54.28 3.94 66.14
N ALA A 65 -53.38 3.05 65.70
CA ALA A 65 -53.36 2.55 64.34
C ALA A 65 -54.56 1.64 64.06
N ALA A 66 -55.15 1.79 62.88
CA ALA A 66 -56.29 1.01 62.42
C ALA A 66 -56.25 0.83 60.89
N SER A 67 -57.00 -0.14 60.37
CA SER A 67 -57.22 -0.29 58.91
C SER A 67 -58.07 0.87 58.34
N SER A 68 -58.91 1.47 59.17
CA SER A 68 -59.66 2.71 58.90
C SER A 68 -58.85 3.95 59.27
N ALA A 69 -59.50 5.12 59.35
CA ALA A 69 -58.90 6.33 59.92
C ALA A 69 -58.37 6.08 61.33
N TRP A 70 -57.15 6.53 61.60
CA TRP A 70 -56.51 6.47 62.91
C TRP A 70 -57.11 7.52 63.82
N GLN A 71 -57.29 7.17 65.08
CA GLN A 71 -57.82 8.10 66.08
C GLN A 71 -56.69 8.58 66.99
N ARG A 72 -56.73 9.85 67.41
CA ARG A 72 -55.86 10.31 68.49
C ARG A 72 -56.14 9.48 69.73
N ALA A 73 -55.09 9.09 70.43
CA ALA A 73 -55.22 8.35 71.67
C ALA A 73 -55.89 9.23 72.73
N ARG A 74 -56.74 8.62 73.57
CA ARG A 74 -57.51 9.31 74.60
C ARG A 74 -56.67 10.04 75.66
N ASP A 75 -55.40 9.69 75.78
CA ASP A 75 -54.46 10.37 76.67
C ASP A 75 -53.73 11.53 76.00
N MET A 76 -54.08 11.88 74.75
CA MET A 76 -53.54 13.00 73.99
C MET A 76 -54.55 13.53 72.95
N ASP A 77 -55.84 13.60 73.31
CA ASP A 77 -56.92 14.08 72.45
C ASP A 77 -57.59 15.39 72.95
N SER A 78 -57.22 15.89 74.13
CA SER A 78 -57.73 17.15 74.69
C SER A 78 -56.64 18.18 75.01
N ASN A 79 -57.02 19.46 75.07
CA ASN A 79 -56.11 20.57 75.44
C ASN A 79 -55.52 20.43 76.85
N ARG A 80 -56.11 19.60 77.72
CA ARG A 80 -55.62 19.35 79.08
C ARG A 80 -54.51 18.30 79.11
N ASP A 81 -54.34 17.54 78.04
CA ASP A 81 -53.41 16.41 77.98
C ASP A 81 -52.00 16.81 77.53
N LEU A 82 -51.81 18.05 77.06
CA LEU A 82 -50.59 18.51 76.42
C LEU A 82 -50.11 19.83 77.01
N THR A 83 -48.91 19.81 77.57
CA THR A 83 -48.10 20.98 77.90
C THR A 83 -46.68 20.75 77.40
N ARG A 84 -45.89 21.83 77.23
CA ARG A 84 -44.45 21.70 77.01
C ARG A 84 -43.83 20.75 78.05
N GLY A 85 -42.99 19.83 77.58
CA GLY A 85 -42.35 18.80 78.40
C GLY A 85 -43.19 17.54 78.62
N THR A 86 -44.38 17.41 78.01
CA THR A 86 -45.13 16.14 78.02
C THR A 86 -44.31 15.06 77.29
N ARG A 87 -44.16 13.88 77.88
CA ARG A 87 -43.23 12.84 77.42
C ARG A 87 -43.93 11.55 77.00
N VAL A 88 -43.27 10.78 76.14
CA VAL A 88 -43.70 9.45 75.73
C VAL A 88 -42.49 8.59 75.34
N TYR A 89 -42.49 7.33 75.77
CA TYR A 89 -41.47 6.36 75.40
C TYR A 89 -41.88 5.61 74.13
N VAL A 90 -40.94 5.43 73.20
CA VAL A 90 -41.11 4.66 71.96
C VAL A 90 -40.27 3.39 72.09
N THR A 91 -40.86 2.21 71.88
CA THR A 91 -40.21 0.93 72.23
C THR A 91 -39.54 0.22 71.05
N GLU A 92 -40.01 0.43 69.82
CA GLU A 92 -39.58 -0.27 68.61
C GLU A 92 -39.40 0.70 67.42
N GLY A 93 -38.87 0.16 66.32
CA GLY A 93 -38.54 0.91 65.12
C GLY A 93 -37.24 1.70 65.27
N ASP A 94 -36.72 2.19 64.15
CA ASP A 94 -35.51 3.01 64.08
C ASP A 94 -35.53 4.24 64.99
N SER A 95 -36.70 4.79 65.33
CA SER A 95 -36.84 5.90 66.30
C SER A 95 -36.81 5.48 67.78
N GLY A 96 -36.85 4.18 68.09
CA GLY A 96 -36.80 3.63 69.45
C GLY A 96 -35.72 2.56 69.62
N PRO A 97 -35.46 2.04 70.84
CA PRO A 97 -36.07 2.44 72.10
C PRO A 97 -35.55 3.81 72.57
N ALA A 98 -36.44 4.80 72.73
CA ALA A 98 -36.09 6.18 73.11
C ALA A 98 -37.28 6.96 73.72
N GLU A 99 -37.00 7.95 74.59
CA GLU A 99 -38.01 8.86 75.12
C GLU A 99 -38.08 10.16 74.32
N PHE A 100 -39.29 10.59 73.96
CA PHE A 100 -39.59 11.85 73.28
C PHE A 100 -40.35 12.80 74.20
N GLU A 101 -40.12 14.10 74.05
CA GLU A 101 -40.83 15.16 74.77
C GLU A 101 -41.39 16.23 73.84
N VAL A 102 -42.54 16.80 74.23
CA VAL A 102 -43.16 17.94 73.55
C VAL A 102 -42.32 19.19 73.77
N THR A 103 -41.90 19.83 72.69
CA THR A 103 -41.08 21.05 72.73
C THR A 103 -41.87 22.32 72.43
N THR A 104 -43.12 22.21 71.97
CA THR A 104 -44.03 23.34 71.77
C THR A 104 -44.33 24.06 73.09
N GLU A 105 -44.24 25.39 73.11
CA GLU A 105 -44.59 26.24 74.26
C GLU A 105 -46.11 26.20 74.60
N SER A 106 -46.45 26.26 75.90
CA SER A 106 -47.84 26.28 76.38
C SER A 106 -48.44 27.71 76.34
N PRO A 107 -49.77 27.90 76.11
CA PRO A 107 -50.82 26.88 76.02
C PRO A 107 -50.93 26.21 74.64
N ILE A 108 -51.19 24.90 74.62
CA ILE A 108 -51.35 24.09 73.40
C ILE A 108 -52.84 23.78 73.19
N THR A 109 -53.37 24.10 72.01
CA THR A 109 -54.73 23.70 71.58
C THR A 109 -54.65 22.57 70.55
N VAL A 110 -55.21 21.41 70.89
CA VAL A 110 -55.25 20.23 70.00
C VAL A 110 -56.06 20.55 68.75
N GLY A 111 -55.49 20.24 67.59
CA GLY A 111 -56.11 20.49 66.29
C GLY A 111 -55.76 21.84 65.66
N SER A 112 -55.27 22.83 66.41
CA SER A 112 -54.88 24.14 65.87
C SER A 112 -53.44 24.57 66.16
N SER A 113 -52.90 24.27 67.35
CA SER A 113 -51.49 24.56 67.67
C SER A 113 -50.56 23.56 66.98
N SER A 114 -49.40 24.03 66.51
CA SER A 114 -48.33 23.16 66.01
C SER A 114 -47.69 22.35 67.15
N ILE A 115 -47.69 21.02 67.06
CA ILE A 115 -47.14 20.14 68.09
C ILE A 115 -45.81 19.55 67.61
N ALA A 116 -44.72 19.87 68.29
CA ALA A 116 -43.38 19.37 68.00
C ALA A 116 -42.92 18.40 69.10
N PHE A 117 -42.27 17.31 68.69
CA PHE A 117 -41.65 16.33 69.57
C PHE A 117 -40.16 16.19 69.24
N ASP A 118 -39.32 16.18 70.27
CA ASP A 118 -37.89 15.88 70.14
C ASP A 118 -37.46 14.83 71.17
N LEU A 119 -36.25 14.28 71.03
CA LEU A 119 -35.69 13.37 72.02
C LEU A 119 -35.53 14.09 73.37
N SER A 120 -35.98 13.44 74.44
CA SER A 120 -35.84 13.93 75.82
C SER A 120 -34.36 14.06 76.19
N ALA A 121 -33.98 15.17 76.84
CA ALA A 121 -32.60 15.41 77.24
C ALA A 121 -32.04 14.25 78.09
N GLY A 122 -31.01 13.57 77.59
CA GLY A 122 -30.41 12.37 78.21
C GLY A 122 -30.82 11.03 77.60
N SER A 123 -31.77 11.00 76.65
CA SER A 123 -32.13 9.79 75.91
C SER A 123 -31.23 9.59 74.69
N VAL A 124 -30.72 8.36 74.53
CA VAL A 124 -29.99 7.93 73.33
C VAL A 124 -30.86 6.94 72.56
N ASN A 125 -30.91 7.11 71.24
CA ASN A 125 -31.52 6.11 70.37
C ASN A 125 -30.57 4.91 70.25
N ALA A 126 -30.87 3.84 70.99
CA ALA A 126 -30.01 2.66 71.07
C ALA A 126 -29.87 1.95 69.72
N ALA A 127 -30.93 1.92 68.91
CA ALA A 127 -30.91 1.32 67.57
C ALA A 127 -29.98 2.08 66.63
N ALA A 128 -30.12 3.41 66.56
CA ALA A 128 -29.24 4.26 65.75
C ALA A 128 -27.77 4.17 66.18
N LEU A 129 -27.49 4.09 67.49
CA LEU A 129 -26.14 3.92 68.00
C LEU A 129 -25.55 2.56 67.62
N SER A 130 -26.35 1.48 67.68
CA SER A 130 -25.92 0.14 67.28
C SER A 130 -25.61 0.03 65.78
N ALA A 131 -26.43 0.66 64.93
CA ALA A 131 -26.23 0.70 63.49
C ALA A 131 -24.99 1.52 63.09
N ALA A 132 -24.76 2.65 63.75
CA ALA A 132 -23.55 3.45 63.57
C ALA A 132 -22.29 2.67 63.99
N ALA A 133 -22.34 1.96 65.11
CA ALA A 133 -21.25 1.12 65.58
C ALA A 133 -20.94 -0.04 64.62
N ALA A 134 -21.97 -0.72 64.10
CA ALA A 134 -21.80 -1.81 63.11
C ALA A 134 -21.17 -1.30 61.81
N THR A 135 -21.62 -0.13 61.33
CA THR A 135 -21.06 0.52 60.13
C THR A 135 -19.60 0.90 60.34
N ALA A 136 -19.24 1.43 61.51
CA ALA A 136 -17.86 1.76 61.85
C ALA A 136 -16.95 0.52 61.93
N VAL A 137 -17.44 -0.59 62.48
CA VAL A 137 -16.71 -1.86 62.54
C VAL A 137 -16.53 -2.46 61.15
N ALA A 138 -17.56 -2.44 60.30
CA ALA A 138 -17.46 -2.91 58.92
C ALA A 138 -16.47 -2.07 58.10
N ALA A 139 -16.49 -0.75 58.24
CA ALA A 139 -15.52 0.14 57.61
C ALA A 139 -14.08 -0.13 58.08
N ARG A 140 -13.88 -0.36 59.38
CA ARG A 140 -12.57 -0.74 59.94
C ARG A 140 -12.10 -2.08 59.40
N ASN A 141 -12.96 -3.10 59.37
CA ASN A 141 -12.61 -4.44 58.90
C ASN A 141 -12.30 -4.43 57.39
N LEU A 142 -13.06 -3.68 56.59
CA LEU A 142 -12.80 -3.50 55.17
C LEU A 142 -11.48 -2.76 54.91
N ALA A 143 -11.15 -1.73 55.72
CA ALA A 143 -9.86 -1.04 55.65
C ALA A 143 -8.69 -1.96 56.02
N GLN A 144 -8.86 -2.83 57.03
CA GLN A 144 -7.86 -3.84 57.40
C GLN A 144 -7.71 -4.92 56.34
N GLN A 145 -8.80 -5.35 55.71
CA GLN A 145 -8.78 -6.30 54.61
C GLN A 145 -8.09 -5.72 53.38
N TYR A 146 -8.40 -4.47 52.98
CA TYR A 146 -7.68 -3.79 51.90
C TYR A 146 -6.19 -3.60 52.21
N ALA A 147 -5.81 -3.33 53.46
CA ALA A 147 -4.41 -3.26 53.86
C ALA A 147 -3.71 -4.64 53.80
N ALA A 148 -4.41 -5.73 54.13
CA ALA A 148 -3.89 -7.09 54.06
C ALA A 148 -3.81 -7.62 52.61
N ASP A 149 -4.82 -7.34 51.79
CA ASP A 149 -4.87 -7.71 50.38
C ASP A 149 -3.81 -6.94 49.57
N ALA A 150 -3.59 -5.65 49.89
CA ALA A 150 -2.48 -4.86 49.34
C ALA A 150 -1.09 -5.41 49.74
N ALA A 151 -0.99 -6.08 50.89
CA ALA A 151 0.25 -6.71 51.33
C ALA A 151 0.49 -8.11 50.72
N GLN A 152 -0.55 -8.75 50.17
CA GLN A 152 -0.47 -10.10 49.58
C GLN A 152 -0.20 -10.09 48.05
N VAL A 153 -0.49 -8.98 47.36
CA VAL A 153 -0.20 -8.84 45.92
C VAL A 153 1.19 -8.23 45.69
N SER A 154 2.19 -9.12 45.52
CA SER A 154 3.58 -8.87 45.07
C SER A 154 4.60 -8.42 46.13
N GLY A 155 5.73 -9.13 46.19
CA GLY A 155 6.88 -8.90 47.08
C GLY A 155 7.69 -7.61 46.85
N VAL A 156 7.09 -6.57 46.29
CA VAL A 156 7.53 -5.17 46.37
C VAL A 156 6.24 -4.36 46.40
N ASN A 157 5.90 -3.78 47.56
CA ASN A 157 4.83 -2.81 47.63
C ASN A 157 5.35 -1.54 46.93
N VAL A 158 5.20 -1.46 45.59
CA VAL A 158 5.63 -0.31 44.77
C VAL A 158 4.75 0.86 45.20
N PRO A 159 5.28 1.87 45.91
CA PRO A 159 4.46 2.96 46.41
C PRO A 159 3.80 3.72 45.25
N ILE A 160 2.51 4.00 45.41
CA ILE A 160 1.70 4.66 44.39
C ILE A 160 1.42 6.10 44.83
N TYR A 161 1.71 7.07 43.95
CA TYR A 161 1.47 8.49 44.17
C TYR A 161 0.45 9.03 43.17
N ALA A 162 -0.33 10.04 43.57
CA ALA A 162 -1.33 10.64 42.68
C ALA A 162 -0.71 11.32 41.44
N ALA A 163 0.45 11.96 41.59
CA ALA A 163 1.19 12.61 40.51
C ALA A 163 2.69 12.69 40.85
N VAL A 164 3.52 13.06 39.87
CA VAL A 164 4.95 13.35 40.10
C VAL A 164 5.15 14.43 41.15
N ALA A 165 4.29 15.46 41.21
CA ALA A 165 4.36 16.50 42.24
C ALA A 165 4.28 15.92 43.66
N THR A 166 3.38 14.97 43.89
CA THR A 166 3.21 14.31 45.20
C THR A 166 4.41 13.42 45.52
N ALA A 167 4.93 12.69 44.54
CA ALA A 167 6.13 11.87 44.71
C ALA A 167 7.39 12.73 44.99
N ALA A 168 7.54 13.86 44.30
CA ALA A 168 8.64 14.80 44.48
C ALA A 168 8.63 15.46 45.87
N ALA A 169 7.44 15.70 46.44
CA ALA A 169 7.29 16.26 47.78
C ALA A 169 7.45 15.21 48.90
N ALA A 170 7.42 13.91 48.59
CA ALA A 170 7.42 12.84 49.57
C ALA A 170 8.83 12.48 50.08
N THR A 171 8.92 12.16 51.38
CA THR A 171 10.08 11.49 51.97
C THR A 171 9.94 9.98 51.76
N ILE A 172 10.56 9.46 50.70
CA ILE A 172 10.42 8.05 50.31
C ILE A 172 11.48 7.20 51.01
N ALA A 173 11.06 6.07 51.60
CA ALA A 173 11.97 5.18 52.34
C ALA A 173 13.14 4.66 51.49
N ALA A 174 14.32 4.55 52.10
CA ALA A 174 15.58 4.20 51.43
C ALA A 174 15.58 2.83 50.71
N GLY A 175 14.80 1.89 51.23
CA GLY A 175 14.62 0.55 50.65
C GLY A 175 13.78 0.53 49.37
N VAL A 176 13.00 1.58 49.09
CA VAL A 176 12.14 1.65 47.90
C VAL A 176 13.00 1.93 46.66
N LYS A 177 12.93 1.06 45.67
CA LYS A 177 13.68 1.16 44.41
C LYS A 177 12.81 1.49 43.20
N SER A 178 11.50 1.29 43.29
CA SER A 178 10.53 1.64 42.26
C SER A 178 9.28 2.25 42.89
N ILE A 179 8.65 3.17 42.18
CA ILE A 179 7.36 3.79 42.52
C ILE A 179 6.49 3.86 41.27
N ARG A 180 5.19 4.12 41.45
CA ARG A 180 4.25 4.38 40.35
C ARG A 180 3.48 5.68 40.59
N THR A 181 3.18 6.42 39.53
CA THR A 181 2.20 7.53 39.57
C THR A 181 0.86 7.08 38.99
N GLN A 182 -0.26 7.69 39.38
CA GLN A 182 -1.60 7.41 38.83
C GLN A 182 -2.02 8.48 37.80
N PHE A 183 -3.04 8.16 37.00
CA PHE A 183 -3.81 9.17 36.28
C PHE A 183 -4.72 9.87 37.29
N TYR A 184 -4.25 10.96 37.90
CA TYR A 184 -5.09 11.84 38.72
C TYR A 184 -5.76 12.91 37.83
N ASN A 185 -6.97 13.37 38.18
CA ASN A 185 -7.70 14.42 37.45
C ASN A 185 -6.81 15.67 37.29
N PRO A 186 -6.18 15.86 36.12
CA PRO A 186 -5.06 16.77 36.02
C PRO A 186 -5.57 18.20 35.98
N SER A 187 -4.93 19.10 36.73
CA SER A 187 -5.17 20.53 36.56
C SER A 187 -4.34 20.98 35.36
N TYR A 188 -4.99 21.26 34.24
CA TYR A 188 -4.32 21.75 33.03
C TYR A 188 -3.57 23.08 33.22
N ALA A 189 -3.80 23.78 34.34
CA ALA A 189 -3.05 24.97 34.73
C ALA A 189 -1.73 24.68 35.47
N ILE A 190 -1.51 23.43 35.92
CA ILE A 190 -0.36 23.02 36.73
C ILE A 190 0.33 21.82 36.07
N PRO A 191 1.42 22.03 35.30
CA PRO A 191 2.06 20.97 34.52
C PRO A 191 2.47 19.72 35.31
N SER A 192 2.89 19.88 36.57
CA SER A 192 3.31 18.76 37.43
C SER A 192 2.17 17.82 37.85
N THR A 193 0.91 18.17 37.56
CA THR A 193 -0.27 17.32 37.74
C THR A 193 -0.69 16.59 36.47
N LEU A 194 -0.12 16.95 35.31
CA LEU A 194 -0.39 16.30 34.01
C LEU A 194 0.36 14.97 33.85
N VAL A 195 1.42 14.78 34.64
CA VAL A 195 2.31 13.61 34.60
C VAL A 195 1.81 12.49 35.52
N GLY A 196 1.44 11.34 34.93
CA GLY A 196 0.79 10.23 35.63
C GLY A 196 0.96 8.88 34.93
N ALA A 197 0.52 7.81 35.60
CA ALA A 197 0.53 6.42 35.11
C ALA A 197 1.88 5.86 34.66
N ALA A 198 2.96 6.42 35.18
CA ALA A 198 4.32 6.01 34.88
C ALA A 198 4.92 5.22 36.04
N GLU A 199 5.77 4.25 35.70
CA GLU A 199 6.69 3.60 36.64
C GLU A 199 8.01 4.34 36.66
N TYR A 200 8.51 4.67 37.86
CA TYR A 200 9.81 5.29 38.04
C TYR A 200 10.72 4.40 38.88
N SER A 201 12.01 4.43 38.57
CA SER A 201 13.05 3.70 39.30
C SER A 201 14.06 4.68 39.90
N ARG A 202 14.60 4.31 41.08
CA ARG A 202 15.56 5.16 41.79
C ARG A 202 16.91 5.14 41.07
N ILE A 203 17.48 6.32 40.83
CA ILE A 203 18.76 6.52 40.14
C ILE A 203 19.59 7.60 40.82
N SER A 204 20.90 7.66 40.56
CA SER A 204 21.74 8.78 40.99
C SER A 204 21.76 9.90 39.94
N LYS A 205 22.01 11.15 40.35
CA LYS A 205 22.19 12.24 39.38
C LYS A 205 23.36 12.01 38.41
N ALA A 206 24.45 11.43 38.91
CA ALA A 206 25.62 11.13 38.10
C ALA A 206 25.30 10.17 36.94
N ASP A 207 24.52 9.12 37.21
CA ASP A 207 24.08 8.16 36.17
C ASP A 207 23.09 8.79 35.18
N ILE A 208 22.27 9.74 35.65
CA ILE A 208 21.39 10.52 34.78
C ILE A 208 22.24 11.33 33.77
N ASP A 209 23.26 12.03 34.27
CA ASP A 209 24.07 12.95 33.48
C ASP A 209 24.99 12.22 32.47
N THR A 210 25.49 11.04 32.82
CA THR A 210 26.31 10.23 31.90
C THR A 210 25.49 9.55 30.80
N SER A 211 24.18 9.38 31.00
CA SER A 211 23.28 8.69 30.07
C SER A 211 22.40 9.64 29.23
N ALA A 212 22.53 10.96 29.41
CA ALA A 212 21.80 12.00 28.68
C ALA A 212 20.27 11.85 28.70
N TYR A 213 19.67 11.48 29.85
CA TYR A 213 18.21 11.42 29.97
C TYR A 213 17.55 12.81 29.91
N PRO A 214 16.44 12.99 29.18
CA PRO A 214 15.74 14.27 29.11
C PRO A 214 15.11 14.70 30.44
N ALA A 215 15.04 16.00 30.69
CA ALA A 215 14.61 16.56 31.97
C ALA A 215 13.15 16.22 32.34
N SER A 216 12.26 16.03 31.36
CA SER A 216 10.87 15.64 31.62
C SER A 216 10.71 14.17 32.05
N THR A 217 11.75 13.36 31.88
CA THR A 217 11.71 11.91 32.15
C THR A 217 12.17 11.54 33.55
N TYR A 218 12.62 12.51 34.35
CA TYR A 218 13.05 12.28 35.72
C TYR A 218 12.60 13.40 36.66
N PHE A 219 12.54 13.10 37.94
CA PHE A 219 12.27 14.09 38.98
C PHE A 219 13.10 13.79 40.24
N ARG A 220 13.04 14.70 41.22
CA ARG A 220 13.78 14.57 42.48
C ARG A 220 12.85 14.63 43.70
N SER A 221 12.91 13.62 44.57
CA SER A 221 12.21 13.54 45.86
C SER A 221 12.98 14.19 47.00
N THR A 222 12.29 14.51 48.11
CA THR A 222 12.88 15.19 49.28
C THR A 222 13.82 14.32 50.10
N ASP A 223 13.71 12.98 50.05
CA ASP A 223 14.51 12.06 50.89
C ASP A 223 16.02 12.03 50.58
N ARG A 224 16.43 12.48 49.38
CA ARG A 224 17.85 12.50 48.94
C ARG A 224 18.55 11.13 49.01
N THR A 225 17.83 10.03 48.91
CA THR A 225 18.41 8.68 48.96
C THR A 225 18.91 8.21 47.58
N MET A 226 20.07 7.58 47.57
CA MET A 226 20.76 6.97 46.44
C MET A 226 20.21 5.55 46.14
N PRO A 227 20.49 4.99 44.94
CA PRO A 227 20.09 3.62 44.59
C PRO A 227 20.60 2.54 45.54
N ASN A 228 21.76 2.73 46.16
CA ASN A 228 22.33 1.81 47.16
C ASN A 228 21.71 1.97 48.58
N GLY A 229 20.83 2.96 48.81
CA GLY A 229 20.20 3.24 50.09
C GLY A 229 20.88 4.29 50.97
N SER A 230 22.05 4.83 50.60
CA SER A 230 22.69 5.95 51.33
C SER A 230 22.08 7.31 50.94
N THR A 231 22.27 8.36 51.73
CA THR A 231 21.82 9.72 51.36
C THR A 231 22.96 10.54 50.76
N ASP A 232 22.67 11.31 49.70
CA ASP A 232 23.63 12.23 49.07
C ASP A 232 22.94 13.55 48.66
N ALA A 233 23.52 14.69 49.05
CA ALA A 233 22.94 16.01 48.84
C ALA A 233 22.92 16.45 47.36
N THR A 234 23.83 15.93 46.54
CA THR A 234 23.95 16.26 45.11
C THR A 234 23.30 15.19 44.25
N ASN A 235 23.62 13.93 44.50
CA ASN A 235 23.30 12.79 43.66
C ASN A 235 22.05 12.03 44.08
N GLY A 236 21.57 12.24 45.30
CA GLY A 236 20.49 11.45 45.88
C GLY A 236 19.09 12.03 45.64
N GLY A 237 18.10 11.13 45.70
CA GLY A 237 16.67 11.42 45.59
C GLY A 237 16.16 11.51 44.15
N TYR A 238 16.90 11.02 43.15
CA TYR A 238 16.44 11.06 41.77
C TYR A 238 15.69 9.80 41.37
N TRP A 239 14.68 10.00 40.53
CA TRP A 239 13.80 8.98 40.00
C TRP A 239 13.66 9.21 38.51
N TYR A 240 13.88 8.19 37.70
CA TYR A 240 13.72 8.26 36.24
C TYR A 240 12.59 7.36 35.78
N LEU A 241 11.96 7.72 34.67
CA LEU A 241 10.95 6.94 34.00
C LEU A 241 11.56 5.59 33.63
N SER A 242 10.93 4.51 34.07
CA SER A 242 11.42 3.12 33.87
C SER A 242 10.39 2.22 33.20
N SER A 243 9.33 2.81 32.68
CA SER A 243 8.26 2.09 31.97
C SER A 243 8.79 1.55 30.65
N LYS A 244 8.47 0.28 30.33
CA LYS A 244 8.87 -0.37 29.07
C LYS A 244 8.01 0.05 27.87
N GLU A 245 6.79 0.47 28.15
CA GLU A 245 5.85 1.09 27.21
C GLU A 245 5.58 2.50 27.75
N VAL A 246 5.94 3.52 26.98
CA VAL A 246 5.83 4.94 27.35
C VAL A 246 4.80 5.65 26.47
N ASN A 247 4.19 6.71 27.00
CA ASN A 247 3.28 7.55 26.26
C ASN A 247 3.48 9.04 26.58
N ALA A 248 2.90 9.93 25.78
CA ALA A 248 3.09 11.37 25.91
C ALA A 248 2.59 11.94 27.27
N GLU A 249 1.54 11.36 27.84
CA GLU A 249 0.96 11.78 29.14
C GLU A 249 1.93 11.56 30.30
N MET A 250 2.77 10.51 30.24
CA MET A 250 3.76 10.22 31.30
C MET A 250 4.76 11.35 31.54
N ILE A 251 4.95 12.22 30.54
CA ILE A 251 5.84 13.39 30.60
C ILE A 251 5.07 14.72 30.47
N GLY A 252 3.73 14.67 30.48
CA GLY A 252 2.87 15.84 30.70
C GLY A 252 2.11 16.33 29.47
N ALA A 253 2.03 15.56 28.39
CA ALA A 253 1.14 15.87 27.27
C ALA A 253 -0.33 15.62 27.65
N VAL A 254 -1.23 16.37 27.01
CA VAL A 254 -2.68 16.41 27.22
C VAL A 254 -3.45 15.69 26.11
N GLY A 255 -2.93 15.65 24.88
CA GLY A 255 -3.57 14.98 23.73
C GLY A 255 -4.74 15.77 23.11
N ASN A 256 -4.79 17.09 23.31
CA ASN A 256 -5.90 17.94 22.84
C ASN A 256 -5.60 18.71 21.53
N GLY A 257 -4.41 18.54 20.97
CA GLY A 257 -3.99 19.19 19.73
C GLY A 257 -3.67 20.69 19.84
N VAL A 258 -3.71 21.27 21.04
CA VAL A 258 -3.52 22.72 21.27
C VAL A 258 -2.46 23.02 22.34
N THR A 259 -2.48 22.32 23.47
CA THR A 259 -1.56 22.56 24.60
C THR A 259 -0.32 21.67 24.58
N ASP A 260 -0.29 20.68 23.69
CA ASP A 260 0.83 19.76 23.54
C ASP A 260 1.94 20.46 22.75
N VAL A 261 3.10 20.63 23.37
CA VAL A 261 4.25 21.34 22.80
C VAL A 261 5.30 20.33 22.32
N GLY A 262 5.95 20.63 21.19
CA GLY A 262 6.98 19.78 20.57
C GLY A 262 8.10 19.25 21.50
N PRO A 263 8.60 20.00 22.50
CA PRO A 263 9.68 19.53 23.39
C PRO A 263 9.37 18.24 24.18
N LEU A 264 8.11 17.99 24.54
CA LEU A 264 7.76 16.74 25.24
C LEU A 264 7.94 15.54 24.32
N TRP A 265 7.62 15.69 23.05
CA TRP A 265 7.78 14.62 22.08
C TRP A 265 9.23 14.29 21.78
N ASP A 266 10.09 15.30 21.71
CA ASP A 266 11.54 15.12 21.57
C ASP A 266 12.11 14.33 22.74
N ASP A 267 11.64 14.64 23.95
CA ASP A 267 12.07 13.97 25.17
C ASP A 267 11.66 12.49 25.18
N ILE A 268 10.43 12.15 24.75
CA ILE A 268 10.01 10.75 24.75
C ILE A 268 10.82 9.91 23.75
N LEU A 269 11.09 10.47 22.58
CA LEU A 269 11.84 9.77 21.53
C LEU A 269 13.33 9.65 21.89
N THR A 270 13.89 10.67 22.54
CA THR A 270 15.24 10.58 23.12
C THR A 270 15.29 9.49 24.19
N PHE A 271 14.30 9.44 25.08
CA PHE A 271 14.20 8.40 26.10
C PHE A 271 14.11 6.99 25.51
N MET A 272 13.24 6.78 24.51
CA MET A 272 13.15 5.52 23.78
C MET A 272 14.49 5.14 23.15
N GLY A 273 15.16 6.12 22.52
CA GLY A 273 16.46 5.93 21.90
C GLY A 273 17.52 5.40 22.88
N GLN A 274 17.52 5.93 24.10
CA GLN A 274 18.45 5.54 25.17
C GLN A 274 18.09 4.22 25.88
N THR A 275 16.80 3.93 26.04
CA THR A 275 16.35 2.82 26.89
C THR A 275 15.83 1.59 26.14
N GLY A 276 15.51 1.74 24.86
CA GLY A 276 14.78 0.72 24.09
C GLY A 276 13.31 0.59 24.50
N ALA A 277 12.74 1.58 25.20
CA ALA A 277 11.32 1.60 25.51
C ALA A 277 10.48 1.74 24.23
N SER A 278 9.31 1.12 24.23
CA SER A 278 8.31 1.24 23.16
C SER A 278 7.37 2.42 23.41
N TYR A 279 6.86 3.06 22.36
CA TYR A 279 5.85 4.10 22.45
C TYR A 279 4.46 3.56 22.17
N LYS A 280 3.49 4.01 22.97
CA LYS A 280 2.07 3.79 22.73
C LYS A 280 1.27 5.08 22.78
N GLY A 281 0.51 5.34 21.72
CA GLY A 281 -0.31 6.52 21.55
C GLY A 281 -1.42 6.66 22.58
N ILE A 282 -1.75 7.92 22.87
CA ILE A 282 -2.85 8.35 23.74
C ILE A 282 -4.07 8.72 22.88
N PRO A 283 -5.31 8.41 23.31
CA PRO A 283 -6.48 8.81 22.55
C PRO A 283 -6.50 10.34 22.30
N GLY A 284 -6.67 10.74 21.04
CA GLY A 284 -6.74 12.16 20.66
C GLY A 284 -5.67 12.59 19.67
N THR A 285 -5.33 13.89 19.72
CA THR A 285 -4.43 14.54 18.76
C THR A 285 -3.25 15.11 19.51
N VAL A 286 -2.04 14.72 19.12
CA VAL A 286 -0.79 15.30 19.65
C VAL A 286 -0.21 16.24 18.60
N HIS A 287 0.03 17.48 18.99
CA HIS A 287 0.55 18.50 18.10
C HIS A 287 2.07 18.64 18.30
N LEU A 288 2.82 18.47 17.22
CA LEU A 288 4.26 18.67 17.20
C LEU A 288 4.53 20.10 16.72
N ILE A 289 4.74 21.01 17.68
CA ILE A 289 5.03 22.43 17.41
C ILE A 289 6.51 22.69 17.67
N GLY A 290 7.25 23.05 16.61
CA GLY A 290 8.66 23.44 16.70
C GLY A 290 8.97 24.58 15.73
N THR A 291 9.30 25.75 16.27
CA THR A 291 9.78 26.88 15.46
C THR A 291 11.20 26.58 14.98
N SER A 292 11.37 26.34 13.68
CA SER A 292 12.65 26.18 12.97
C SER A 292 13.48 24.90 13.26
N ALA A 293 13.43 23.96 12.32
CA ALA A 293 14.54 23.08 11.90
C ALA A 293 15.11 22.02 12.87
N SER A 294 14.41 21.62 13.93
CA SER A 294 14.84 20.46 14.75
C SER A 294 14.28 19.16 14.16
N ALA A 295 15.01 18.55 13.24
CA ALA A 295 14.80 17.13 12.93
C ALA A 295 14.99 16.34 14.22
N LEU A 296 13.97 15.62 14.70
CA LEU A 296 14.19 14.63 15.76
C LEU A 296 15.24 13.65 15.27
N ARG A 297 16.31 13.41 16.03
CA ARG A 297 17.35 12.45 15.63
C ARG A 297 17.47 11.42 16.73
N THR A 298 16.71 10.34 16.63
CA THR A 298 16.97 9.17 17.46
C THR A 298 18.10 8.36 16.82
N ALA A 299 19.34 8.68 17.18
CA ALA A 299 20.47 7.77 16.94
C ALA A 299 20.40 6.64 17.99
N SER A 300 19.38 5.79 17.91
CA SER A 300 19.23 4.67 18.85
C SER A 300 20.15 3.52 18.44
N SER A 301 20.69 2.76 19.39
CA SER A 301 21.25 1.42 19.12
C SER A 301 20.22 0.30 19.33
N HIS A 302 18.98 0.66 19.66
CA HIS A 302 17.90 -0.24 20.03
C HIS A 302 16.83 -0.32 18.94
N ASP A 303 16.05 -1.40 18.98
CA ASP A 303 14.85 -1.51 18.17
C ASP A 303 13.77 -0.54 18.71
N LEU A 304 13.13 0.20 17.80
CA LEU A 304 12.15 1.22 18.12
C LEU A 304 10.75 0.78 17.69
N MET A 305 9.84 0.68 18.65
CA MET A 305 8.43 0.35 18.40
C MET A 305 7.55 1.55 18.73
N ILE A 306 6.87 2.10 17.72
CA ILE A 306 5.98 3.26 17.84
C ILE A 306 4.60 2.82 17.37
N ASP A 307 3.72 2.54 18.32
CA ASP A 307 2.31 2.26 18.06
C ASP A 307 1.51 3.52 18.37
N LEU A 308 0.96 4.18 17.35
CA LEU A 308 0.11 5.35 17.56
C LEU A 308 -1.23 4.99 18.20
N ASN A 309 -1.63 3.71 18.31
CA ASN A 309 -2.82 3.29 19.05
C ASN A 309 -4.09 4.09 18.70
N GLY A 310 -4.25 4.45 17.42
CA GLY A 310 -5.36 5.27 16.90
C GLY A 310 -5.22 6.79 17.09
N SER A 311 -4.14 7.26 17.71
CA SER A 311 -3.83 8.69 17.84
C SER A 311 -3.57 9.36 16.50
N LYS A 312 -3.79 10.67 16.48
CA LYS A 312 -3.36 11.56 15.40
C LYS A 312 -2.13 12.37 15.82
N LEU A 313 -1.10 12.40 14.99
CA LEU A 313 0.06 13.28 15.12
C LEU A 313 -0.04 14.41 14.09
N ILE A 314 0.06 15.66 14.53
CA ILE A 314 0.16 16.82 13.62
C ILE A 314 1.62 17.28 13.58
N CYS A 315 2.25 17.13 12.42
CA CYS A 315 3.60 17.59 12.14
C CYS A 315 3.57 19.01 11.56
N ASN A 316 3.66 20.04 12.43
CA ASN A 316 3.55 21.44 12.03
C ASN A 316 4.93 22.09 11.86
N ASP A 317 5.28 22.38 10.61
CA ASP A 317 6.58 22.92 10.19
C ASP A 317 7.76 22.13 10.80
N SER A 318 7.61 20.81 10.94
CA SER A 318 8.54 19.86 11.57
C SER A 318 8.45 18.50 10.88
N ASN A 319 9.53 17.70 10.93
CA ASN A 319 9.56 16.33 10.45
C ASN A 319 9.87 15.34 11.58
N LEU A 320 9.24 14.17 11.57
CA LEU A 320 9.60 13.08 12.47
C LEU A 320 10.72 12.26 11.81
N SER A 321 11.95 12.57 12.20
CA SER A 321 13.14 11.93 11.65
C SER A 321 13.68 10.83 12.58
N PHE A 322 14.14 9.74 11.99
CA PHE A 322 14.80 8.63 12.64
C PHE A 322 16.08 8.39 11.85
N ILE A 323 17.23 8.66 12.46
CA ILE A 323 18.50 8.74 11.73
C ILE A 323 19.56 7.94 12.50
N GLY A 324 20.01 6.84 11.90
CA GLY A 324 21.21 6.12 12.32
C GLY A 324 22.50 6.81 11.88
N SER A 325 23.65 6.23 12.21
CA SER A 325 24.96 6.79 11.84
C SER A 325 25.11 6.84 10.32
N ASP A 326 25.38 8.03 9.77
CA ASP A 326 25.67 8.24 8.35
C ASP A 326 27.16 8.34 8.03
N VAL A 327 28.02 8.01 9.01
CA VAL A 327 29.47 7.97 8.86
C VAL A 327 29.88 6.54 8.50
N PRO A 328 30.55 6.31 7.35
CA PRO A 328 31.09 5.00 7.03
C PRO A 328 32.20 4.65 8.01
N PHE A 329 32.21 3.41 8.53
CA PHE A 329 33.29 2.94 9.40
C PHE A 329 34.51 2.46 8.61
N LEU A 330 34.33 2.16 7.32
CA LEU A 330 35.39 1.79 6.39
C LEU A 330 35.15 2.46 5.03
N THR A 331 36.21 3.04 4.47
CA THR A 331 36.29 3.40 3.05
C THR A 331 37.42 2.58 2.43
N THR A 332 37.12 1.90 1.33
CA THR A 332 38.02 0.94 0.67
C THR A 332 37.80 0.97 -0.84
N THR A 333 38.49 0.10 -1.58
CA THR A 333 38.38 -0.02 -3.03
C THR A 333 38.09 -1.47 -3.44
N LEU A 334 37.60 -1.63 -4.65
CA LEU A 334 37.49 -2.93 -5.31
C LEU A 334 38.89 -3.44 -5.64
N SER A 335 39.17 -4.72 -5.39
CA SER A 335 40.39 -5.37 -5.86
C SER A 335 40.22 -6.04 -7.23
N VAL A 336 38.97 -6.32 -7.60
CA VAL A 336 38.54 -6.86 -8.90
C VAL A 336 37.26 -6.16 -9.31
N GLU A 337 37.13 -5.81 -10.59
CA GLU A 337 35.89 -5.22 -11.14
C GLU A 337 34.73 -6.22 -11.07
N PRO A 338 33.65 -5.92 -10.35
CA PRO A 338 32.46 -6.75 -10.28
C PRO A 338 31.76 -6.87 -11.64
N ILE A 339 31.34 -8.08 -11.98
CA ILE A 339 30.56 -8.38 -13.19
C ILE A 339 29.11 -8.69 -12.83
N ARG A 340 28.17 -8.31 -13.70
CA ARG A 340 26.74 -8.60 -13.56
C ARG A 340 26.52 -10.10 -13.32
N GLY A 341 25.69 -10.41 -12.33
CA GLY A 341 25.38 -11.78 -11.94
C GLY A 341 26.39 -12.44 -11.00
N ALA A 342 27.53 -11.78 -10.69
CA ALA A 342 28.45 -12.30 -9.69
C ALA A 342 27.78 -12.34 -8.29
N PRO A 343 27.97 -13.41 -7.51
CA PRO A 343 27.39 -13.52 -6.16
C PRO A 343 28.21 -12.76 -5.09
N LYS A 344 29.35 -12.17 -5.48
CA LYS A 344 30.31 -11.58 -4.55
C LYS A 344 30.99 -10.34 -5.11
N ILE A 345 31.58 -9.58 -4.20
CA ILE A 345 32.39 -8.39 -4.45
C ILE A 345 33.71 -8.57 -3.70
N THR A 346 34.85 -8.40 -4.39
CA THR A 346 36.17 -8.54 -3.78
C THR A 346 36.76 -7.17 -3.46
N LEU A 347 37.12 -6.94 -2.19
CA LEU A 347 37.63 -5.65 -1.71
C LEU A 347 39.12 -5.71 -1.38
N THR A 348 39.80 -4.56 -1.44
CA THR A 348 41.19 -4.43 -1.00
C THR A 348 41.34 -4.65 0.51
N SER A 349 40.32 -4.27 1.28
CA SER A 349 40.25 -4.45 2.73
C SER A 349 38.80 -4.67 3.15
N VAL A 350 38.60 -5.62 4.05
CA VAL A 350 37.31 -5.93 4.71
C VAL A 350 37.37 -5.67 6.23
N THR A 351 38.36 -4.92 6.71
CA THR A 351 38.56 -4.69 8.15
C THR A 351 37.32 -4.11 8.82
N GLY A 352 36.79 -4.83 9.81
CA GLY A 352 35.61 -4.42 10.58
C GLY A 352 34.26 -4.68 9.91
N ILE A 353 34.27 -5.20 8.67
CA ILE A 353 33.05 -5.66 8.00
C ILE A 353 32.57 -6.96 8.66
N ALA A 354 31.26 -7.06 8.88
CA ALA A 354 30.55 -8.21 9.38
C ALA A 354 29.35 -8.54 8.48
N VAL A 355 28.82 -9.76 8.61
CA VAL A 355 27.52 -10.14 8.00
C VAL A 355 26.43 -9.19 8.48
N GLY A 356 25.58 -8.74 7.56
CA GLY A 356 24.55 -7.73 7.79
C GLY A 356 25.00 -6.28 7.56
N ASP A 357 26.30 -6.02 7.36
CA ASP A 357 26.77 -4.68 7.05
C ASP A 357 26.34 -4.23 5.66
N PHE A 358 26.18 -2.90 5.51
CA PHE A 358 25.70 -2.28 4.30
C PHE A 358 26.86 -1.71 3.49
N ILE A 359 27.05 -2.22 2.27
CA ILE A 359 28.10 -1.82 1.35
C ILE A 359 27.51 -0.89 0.30
N GLU A 360 28.02 0.33 0.24
CA GLU A 360 27.73 1.31 -0.80
C GLU A 360 28.90 1.36 -1.78
N ILE A 361 28.60 1.21 -3.08
CA ILE A 361 29.54 1.40 -4.18
C ILE A 361 29.06 2.57 -5.02
N THR A 362 29.93 3.57 -5.22
CA THR A 362 29.56 4.81 -5.92
C THR A 362 30.56 5.24 -6.99
N SER A 363 30.04 5.89 -8.04
CA SER A 363 30.83 6.66 -9.02
C SER A 363 30.17 8.02 -9.29
N PRO A 364 30.93 9.13 -9.38
CA PRO A 364 30.39 10.46 -9.72
C PRO A 364 29.82 10.56 -11.14
N ALA A 365 28.97 11.56 -11.38
CA ALA A 365 28.39 11.84 -12.68
C ALA A 365 29.16 12.86 -13.53
N LEU A 366 29.04 12.78 -14.86
CA LEU A 366 29.67 13.72 -15.82
C LEU A 366 29.03 15.12 -15.85
N SER A 367 27.77 15.26 -15.41
CA SER A 367 27.04 16.52 -15.51
C SER A 367 26.17 16.78 -14.27
N GLN A 368 25.86 18.06 -13.99
CA GLN A 368 25.03 18.47 -12.85
C GLN A 368 23.61 17.86 -12.83
N ASN A 369 23.13 17.34 -13.95
CA ASN A 369 21.80 16.76 -14.11
C ASN A 369 21.82 15.23 -14.31
N ALA A 370 22.98 14.59 -14.13
CA ALA A 370 23.12 13.13 -14.14
C ALA A 370 23.36 12.65 -12.71
N ILE A 371 22.72 11.54 -12.34
CA ILE A 371 22.92 10.88 -11.05
C ILE A 371 24.03 9.84 -11.22
N GLY A 372 24.96 9.79 -10.26
CA GLY A 372 26.06 8.83 -10.20
C GLY A 372 25.61 7.36 -10.27
N VAL A 373 26.55 6.44 -10.50
CA VAL A 373 26.29 5.01 -10.25
C VAL A 373 26.21 4.80 -8.75
N TYR A 374 25.13 4.19 -8.26
CA TYR A 374 24.95 3.85 -6.85
C TYR A 374 24.47 2.40 -6.75
N HIS A 375 25.28 1.54 -6.13
CA HIS A 375 24.89 0.18 -5.78
C HIS A 375 25.01 -0.04 -4.29
N TYR A 376 24.07 -0.80 -3.75
CA TYR A 376 23.93 -1.10 -2.34
C TYR A 376 23.73 -2.59 -2.16
N TYR A 377 24.49 -3.17 -1.27
CA TYR A 377 24.42 -4.59 -0.97
C TYR A 377 24.53 -4.83 0.52
N VAL A 378 23.81 -5.84 1.00
CA VAL A 378 23.98 -6.36 2.36
C VAL A 378 24.95 -7.54 2.29
N VAL A 379 25.92 -7.57 3.19
CA VAL A 379 26.89 -8.68 3.30
C VAL A 379 26.19 -9.91 3.85
N ASN A 380 26.23 -11.01 3.11
CA ASN A 380 25.68 -12.31 3.50
C ASN A 380 26.74 -13.22 4.12
N GLU A 381 27.95 -13.25 3.55
CA GLU A 381 29.07 -14.07 4.02
C GLU A 381 30.41 -13.39 3.66
N ILE A 382 31.46 -13.70 4.42
CA ILE A 382 32.81 -13.15 4.23
C ILE A 382 33.81 -14.30 4.17
N ASP A 383 34.58 -14.38 3.09
CA ASP A 383 35.70 -15.31 2.93
C ASP A 383 36.96 -14.55 2.46
N GLY A 384 37.90 -14.34 3.37
CA GLY A 384 39.06 -13.49 3.11
C GLY A 384 38.63 -12.07 2.72
N ASN A 385 38.96 -11.66 1.49
CA ASN A 385 38.59 -10.36 0.93
C ASN A 385 37.31 -10.40 0.06
N ASP A 386 36.72 -11.58 -0.11
CA ASP A 386 35.47 -11.76 -0.84
C ASP A 386 34.27 -11.53 0.08
N LEU A 387 33.42 -10.57 -0.28
CA LEU A 387 32.11 -10.35 0.33
C LEU A 387 31.05 -11.00 -0.53
N TYR A 388 30.47 -12.10 -0.07
CA TYR A 388 29.26 -12.64 -0.68
C TYR A 388 28.09 -11.76 -0.28
N ILE A 389 27.35 -11.29 -1.27
CA ILE A 389 26.27 -10.31 -1.11
C ILE A 389 24.92 -11.00 -1.20
N GLU A 390 23.90 -10.39 -0.60
CA GLU A 390 22.53 -10.82 -0.88
C GLU A 390 22.14 -10.55 -2.34
N GLY A 391 21.78 -11.61 -3.05
CA GLY A 391 21.48 -11.55 -4.47
C GLY A 391 22.74 -11.61 -5.32
N THR A 392 22.83 -10.77 -6.34
CA THR A 392 23.96 -10.74 -7.26
C THR A 392 24.23 -9.30 -7.69
N VAL A 393 25.46 -9.04 -8.15
CA VAL A 393 25.85 -7.78 -8.75
C VAL A 393 24.90 -7.44 -9.91
N VAL A 394 24.30 -6.25 -9.89
CA VAL A 394 23.16 -5.90 -10.78
C VAL A 394 23.57 -5.41 -12.17
N ALA A 395 24.79 -4.90 -12.29
CA ALA A 395 25.42 -4.45 -13.52
C ALA A 395 26.94 -4.55 -13.38
N ASP A 396 27.65 -4.61 -14.50
CA ASP A 396 29.11 -4.54 -14.51
C ASP A 396 29.56 -3.23 -13.85
N ILE A 397 30.57 -3.28 -12.99
CA ILE A 397 31.11 -2.11 -12.30
C ILE A 397 32.57 -1.96 -12.70
N ASN A 398 32.78 -1.39 -13.89
CA ASN A 398 34.10 -1.13 -14.47
C ASN A 398 34.18 0.29 -15.06
N ALA A 399 35.40 0.74 -15.38
CA ALA A 399 35.62 2.08 -15.90
C ALA A 399 34.88 2.37 -17.22
N GLN A 400 34.73 1.37 -18.10
CA GLN A 400 34.05 1.54 -19.39
C GLN A 400 32.52 1.67 -19.21
N GLN A 401 31.91 0.84 -18.37
CA GLN A 401 30.48 0.91 -18.08
C GLN A 401 30.08 2.24 -17.43
N ILE A 402 30.94 2.78 -16.56
CA ILE A 402 30.77 4.12 -15.98
C ILE A 402 30.76 5.19 -17.07
N ILE A 403 31.66 5.08 -18.07
CA ILE A 403 31.67 6.00 -19.21
C ILE A 403 30.41 5.85 -20.07
N ASP A 404 30.01 4.60 -20.36
CA ASP A 404 28.85 4.28 -21.20
C ASP A 404 27.53 4.77 -20.55
N ASP A 405 27.45 4.78 -19.22
CA ASP A 405 26.32 5.34 -18.46
C ASP A 405 26.39 6.88 -18.28
N GLY A 406 27.37 7.54 -18.91
CA GLY A 406 27.55 8.99 -18.85
C GLY A 406 28.07 9.49 -17.51
N GLN A 407 29.01 8.77 -16.89
CA GLN A 407 29.54 9.03 -15.55
C GLN A 407 31.09 9.19 -15.57
N VAL A 408 31.70 9.75 -14.51
CA VAL A 408 33.17 9.94 -14.39
C VAL A 408 33.68 9.73 -12.98
N GLY A 409 34.94 9.30 -12.88
CA GLY A 409 35.71 9.33 -11.64
C GLY A 409 36.05 7.94 -11.14
N ALA A 410 36.74 7.90 -9.99
CA ALA A 410 37.12 6.65 -9.35
C ALA A 410 35.93 6.05 -8.58
N ILE A 411 35.80 4.73 -8.64
CA ILE A 411 34.83 3.99 -7.83
C ILE A 411 35.23 4.08 -6.36
N SER A 412 34.28 4.42 -5.49
CA SER A 412 34.44 4.42 -4.04
C SER A 412 33.57 3.34 -3.41
N VAL A 413 34.15 2.54 -2.52
CA VAL A 413 33.43 1.56 -1.71
C VAL A 413 33.42 2.02 -0.26
N LYS A 414 32.23 2.06 0.35
CA LYS A 414 32.04 2.45 1.74
C LYS A 414 31.20 1.41 2.47
N ALA A 415 31.58 1.09 3.71
CA ALA A 415 30.82 0.19 4.57
C ALA A 415 30.19 0.97 5.73
N TYR A 416 28.92 0.67 5.98
CA TYR A 416 28.08 1.31 7.00
C TYR A 416 27.53 0.26 7.96
N LYS A 417 27.44 0.64 9.23
CA LYS A 417 26.62 -0.08 10.21
C LYS A 417 25.20 0.46 10.10
N LEU A 418 24.25 -0.42 9.81
CA LEU A 418 22.84 -0.08 9.95
C LEU A 418 22.45 -0.17 11.40
N VAL A 419 21.54 0.73 11.80
CA VAL A 419 20.96 0.78 13.14
C VAL A 419 19.81 -0.24 13.24
N GLY A 420 19.45 -0.65 14.46
CA GLY A 420 18.40 -1.63 14.77
C GLY A 420 17.05 -1.36 14.11
N ASP A 421 16.05 -2.17 14.42
CA ASP A 421 14.79 -2.18 13.67
C ASP A 421 13.86 -1.04 14.10
N ILE A 422 13.02 -0.54 13.20
CA ILE A 422 11.98 0.45 13.55
C ILE A 422 10.62 0.05 12.99
N THR A 423 9.60 0.09 13.86
CA THR A 423 8.19 -0.08 13.48
C THR A 423 7.39 1.16 13.88
N PHE A 424 6.62 1.70 12.94
CA PHE A 424 5.70 2.82 13.13
C PHE A 424 4.31 2.42 12.62
N LYS A 425 3.29 2.40 13.49
CA LYS A 425 1.99 1.82 13.12
C LYS A 425 0.75 2.43 13.76
N ASN A 426 -0.41 2.09 13.21
CA ASN A 426 -1.76 2.26 13.81
C ASN A 426 -2.17 3.69 14.18
N GLY A 427 -2.26 4.62 13.22
CA GLY A 427 -2.76 5.97 13.53
C GLY A 427 -2.82 6.91 12.33
N GLU A 428 -2.87 8.21 12.60
CA GLU A 428 -2.88 9.27 11.57
C GLU A 428 -1.68 10.21 11.74
N VAL A 429 -1.06 10.58 10.62
CA VAL A 429 -0.03 11.63 10.55
C VAL A 429 -0.54 12.72 9.61
N GLU A 430 -0.73 13.92 10.15
CA GLU A 430 -1.10 15.11 9.39
C GLU A 430 0.11 16.02 9.21
N ALA A 431 0.45 16.29 7.95
CA ALA A 431 1.54 17.17 7.60
C ALA A 431 1.06 18.61 7.37
N VAL A 432 1.72 19.57 8.05
CA VAL A 432 1.55 21.00 7.81
C VAL A 432 2.93 21.57 7.47
N ASP A 433 3.29 21.58 6.18
CA ASP A 433 4.62 22.00 5.71
C ASP A 433 4.57 23.31 4.88
N PRO A 434 4.40 24.49 5.50
CA PRO A 434 4.35 25.74 4.75
C PRO A 434 5.63 26.05 3.97
N SER A 435 6.72 25.29 4.18
CA SER A 435 7.99 25.42 3.46
C SER A 435 8.09 24.56 2.20
N GLY A 436 7.21 23.55 2.03
CA GLY A 436 7.17 22.66 0.87
C GLY A 436 8.44 21.82 0.62
N LEU A 437 9.31 21.69 1.63
CA LEU A 437 10.66 21.14 1.47
C LEU A 437 10.93 19.91 2.33
N ARG A 438 9.92 19.37 3.03
CA ARG A 438 10.15 18.39 4.10
C ARG A 438 9.38 17.09 3.89
N SER A 439 9.88 16.05 4.55
CA SER A 439 9.19 14.77 4.69
C SER A 439 8.45 14.69 6.02
N SER A 440 7.28 14.06 6.12
CA SER A 440 6.57 13.91 7.41
C SER A 440 7.23 12.87 8.31
N LEU A 441 7.52 11.68 7.75
CA LEU A 441 8.38 10.67 8.34
C LEU A 441 9.67 10.53 7.53
N TYR A 442 10.82 10.50 8.19
CA TYR A 442 12.12 10.37 7.54
C TYR A 442 12.95 9.29 8.24
N PHE A 443 13.16 8.16 7.57
CA PHE A 443 13.96 7.04 8.08
C PHE A 443 15.29 6.99 7.35
N ARG A 444 16.39 6.92 8.10
CA ARG A 444 17.73 6.87 7.51
C ARG A 444 18.67 5.92 8.25
N ASN A 445 19.37 5.05 7.50
CA ASN A 445 20.40 4.15 8.02
C ASN A 445 19.88 3.07 9.00
N PHE A 446 18.69 2.52 8.75
CA PHE A 446 18.08 1.43 9.54
C PHE A 446 18.21 0.08 8.82
N ASN A 447 18.28 -0.99 9.60
CA ASN A 447 18.33 -2.36 9.08
C ASN A 447 16.94 -2.85 8.66
N ASN A 448 15.92 -2.66 9.50
CA ASN A 448 14.54 -2.90 9.11
C ASN A 448 13.66 -1.67 9.39
N VAL A 449 12.85 -1.27 8.42
CA VAL A 449 11.83 -0.22 8.59
C VAL A 449 10.45 -0.80 8.27
N LEU A 450 9.51 -0.71 9.20
CA LEU A 450 8.11 -1.06 8.99
C LEU A 450 7.21 0.15 9.28
N VAL A 451 6.48 0.61 8.27
CA VAL A 451 5.35 1.52 8.44
C VAL A 451 4.07 0.76 8.10
N ASP A 452 3.14 0.64 9.04
CA ASP A 452 1.99 -0.26 8.95
C ASP A 452 0.69 0.37 9.43
N ASN A 453 -0.37 0.30 8.63
CA ASN A 453 -1.71 0.76 9.02
C ASN A 453 -1.72 2.23 9.50
N VAL A 454 -1.17 3.13 8.67
CA VAL A 454 -1.10 4.57 8.94
C VAL A 454 -1.84 5.38 7.87
N ILE A 455 -2.61 6.36 8.32
CA ILE A 455 -3.28 7.32 7.45
C ILE A 455 -2.42 8.59 7.37
N PHE A 456 -2.08 9.03 6.16
CA PHE A 456 -1.34 10.25 5.90
C PHE A 456 -2.26 11.31 5.30
N THR A 457 -2.26 12.50 5.90
CA THR A 457 -3.03 13.66 5.45
C THR A 457 -2.18 14.93 5.41
N GLY A 458 -2.75 16.03 4.92
CA GLY A 458 -2.08 17.32 4.88
C GLY A 458 -1.15 17.48 3.68
N LYS A 459 -0.48 18.64 3.59
CA LYS A 459 0.41 18.97 2.46
C LYS A 459 1.87 18.92 2.92
N THR A 460 2.69 18.26 2.11
CA THR A 460 4.12 18.03 2.34
C THR A 460 4.81 17.71 1.03
N ARG A 461 6.14 17.81 0.99
CA ARG A 461 6.94 17.37 -0.14
C ARG A 461 6.95 15.84 -0.22
N GLU A 462 7.17 15.16 0.90
CA GLU A 462 7.08 13.70 1.01
C GLU A 462 6.31 13.28 2.29
N GLN A 463 5.39 12.33 2.21
CA GLN A 463 4.78 11.80 3.45
C GLN A 463 5.78 10.89 4.17
N ILE A 464 6.48 10.01 3.45
CA ILE A 464 7.52 9.13 3.97
C ILE A 464 8.76 9.22 3.09
N THR A 465 9.93 9.34 3.70
CA THR A 465 11.22 9.13 3.02
C THR A 465 11.98 7.99 3.69
N ILE A 466 12.46 7.05 2.89
CA ILE A 466 13.33 5.93 3.29
C ILE A 466 14.67 6.11 2.59
N GLN A 467 15.73 6.31 3.36
CA GLN A 467 17.04 6.64 2.81
C GLN A 467 18.14 5.77 3.41
N SER A 468 18.95 5.10 2.57
CA SER A 468 20.10 4.32 3.07
C SER A 468 19.70 3.24 4.08
N CYS A 469 18.50 2.67 3.96
CA CYS A 469 18.04 1.57 4.79
C CYS A 469 18.16 0.23 4.04
N ALA A 470 18.36 -0.85 4.79
CA ALA A 470 18.03 -2.19 4.31
C ALA A 470 16.57 -2.54 4.69
N TYR A 471 16.04 -3.58 4.07
CA TYR A 471 14.78 -4.27 4.42
C TYR A 471 13.66 -3.35 4.92
N TRP A 472 12.98 -2.68 4.01
CA TRP A 472 11.92 -1.75 4.38
C TRP A 472 10.55 -2.18 3.84
N ARG A 473 9.48 -1.86 4.58
CA ARG A 473 8.09 -2.15 4.21
C ARG A 473 7.20 -0.98 4.60
N VAL A 474 6.43 -0.49 3.65
CA VAL A 474 5.30 0.42 3.89
C VAL A 474 4.05 -0.32 3.45
N ARG A 475 3.18 -0.67 4.39
CA ARG A 475 1.99 -1.46 4.07
C ARG A 475 0.72 -0.98 4.73
N ASP A 476 -0.39 -1.29 4.09
CA ASP A 476 -1.73 -1.02 4.62
C ASP A 476 -1.95 0.48 4.93
N CYS A 477 -1.22 1.37 4.24
CA CYS A 477 -1.23 2.81 4.46
C CYS A 477 -2.15 3.54 3.47
N ASN A 478 -2.76 4.63 3.92
CA ASN A 478 -3.65 5.45 3.10
C ASN A 478 -3.15 6.88 2.99
N PHE A 479 -2.78 7.30 1.79
CA PHE A 479 -2.26 8.63 1.47
C PHE A 479 -3.35 9.47 0.80
N LYS A 480 -4.01 10.34 1.59
CA LYS A 480 -5.20 11.07 1.14
C LYS A 480 -4.89 12.32 0.32
N ASP A 481 -3.89 13.08 0.74
CA ASP A 481 -3.39 14.28 0.05
C ASP A 481 -1.89 14.39 0.32
N PHE A 482 -1.11 14.73 -0.72
CA PHE A 482 0.32 14.99 -0.63
C PHE A 482 0.76 15.87 -1.81
N GLY A 483 1.76 16.73 -1.61
CA GLY A 483 2.17 17.75 -2.59
C GLY A 483 1.33 19.04 -2.61
N TYR A 484 1.82 20.01 -3.38
CA TYR A 484 1.31 21.38 -3.48
C TYR A 484 0.70 21.71 -4.87
N LYS A 485 0.13 20.76 -5.61
CA LYS A 485 -0.55 21.03 -6.90
C LYS A 485 -2.07 21.05 -6.75
N THR A 486 -2.73 22.10 -7.27
CA THR A 486 -4.21 22.19 -7.32
C THR A 486 -4.78 21.29 -8.41
N LYS A 487 -5.85 20.57 -8.04
CA LYS A 487 -6.31 19.32 -8.67
C LYS A 487 -7.25 19.43 -9.86
N ASP A 488 -7.86 20.59 -10.12
CA ASP A 488 -9.00 20.63 -11.04
C ASP A 488 -8.68 21.25 -12.42
N SER A 489 -7.46 21.76 -12.63
CA SER A 489 -7.13 22.58 -13.81
C SER A 489 -5.91 22.11 -14.62
N GLY A 490 -5.49 20.85 -14.45
CA GLY A 490 -4.46 20.27 -15.31
C GLY A 490 -3.01 20.56 -14.93
N TYR A 491 -2.62 20.26 -13.68
CA TYR A 491 -1.23 20.35 -13.21
C TYR A 491 -0.61 21.75 -13.28
N VAL A 492 -1.38 22.80 -13.01
CA VAL A 492 -0.80 24.12 -12.74
C VAL A 492 -0.08 24.07 -11.38
N ASN A 493 1.16 24.55 -11.31
CA ASN A 493 1.83 24.78 -10.03
C ASN A 493 0.90 25.66 -9.17
N GLU A 494 0.68 25.32 -7.90
CA GLU A 494 0.02 26.30 -7.03
C GLU A 494 0.88 27.56 -7.03
N ALA A 495 0.29 28.71 -7.34
CA ALA A 495 0.99 29.99 -7.31
C ALA A 495 1.56 30.30 -5.90
N SER A 496 1.05 29.61 -4.88
CA SER A 496 1.48 29.64 -3.48
C SER A 496 2.37 28.47 -3.07
N ALA A 497 2.80 27.59 -3.98
CA ALA A 497 3.72 26.50 -3.67
C ALA A 497 5.07 27.08 -3.18
N PRO A 498 5.53 26.75 -1.97
CA PRO A 498 6.81 27.24 -1.46
C PRO A 498 7.97 26.85 -2.39
N GLY A 499 8.82 27.82 -2.78
CA GLY A 499 10.03 27.57 -3.57
C GLY A 499 9.84 27.18 -5.04
N GLY A 500 8.61 27.09 -5.56
CA GLY A 500 8.33 26.68 -6.95
C GLY A 500 8.39 25.16 -7.20
N ASP A 501 8.86 24.38 -6.23
CA ASP A 501 8.89 22.91 -6.29
C ASP A 501 7.56 22.33 -5.82
N SER A 502 6.78 21.80 -6.77
CA SER A 502 5.43 21.30 -6.52
C SER A 502 5.36 19.75 -6.44
N PHE A 503 6.50 19.07 -6.28
CA PHE A 503 6.55 17.61 -6.25
C PHE A 503 6.01 17.09 -4.90
N GLY A 504 5.07 16.15 -4.95
CA GLY A 504 4.47 15.52 -3.78
C GLY A 504 4.59 14.02 -3.86
N TYR A 505 5.35 13.40 -2.97
CA TYR A 505 5.51 11.95 -2.91
C TYR A 505 4.75 11.37 -1.70
N GLY A 506 4.07 10.25 -1.88
CA GLY A 506 3.60 9.45 -0.75
C GLY A 506 4.80 8.80 -0.05
N VAL A 507 5.56 7.99 -0.79
CA VAL A 507 6.77 7.32 -0.31
C VAL A 507 7.93 7.59 -1.28
N LEU A 508 9.01 8.20 -0.77
CA LEU A 508 10.25 8.38 -1.51
C LEU A 508 11.31 7.40 -1.02
N ILE A 509 11.81 6.54 -1.90
CA ILE A 509 12.82 5.53 -1.60
C ILE A 509 14.12 5.90 -2.30
N ASN A 510 15.15 6.17 -1.50
CA ASN A 510 16.47 6.57 -1.96
C ASN A 510 17.56 5.69 -1.37
N ARG A 511 18.56 5.31 -2.17
CA ARG A 511 19.79 4.66 -1.67
C ARG A 511 19.56 3.43 -0.78
N SER A 512 18.43 2.75 -0.94
CA SER A 512 17.98 1.71 -0.01
C SER A 512 17.90 0.37 -0.72
N PHE A 513 18.11 -0.71 0.04
CA PHE A 513 18.16 -2.07 -0.49
C PHE A 513 16.94 -2.86 -0.03
N ARG A 514 16.28 -3.52 -0.97
CA ARG A 514 15.23 -4.53 -0.80
C ARG A 514 14.07 -4.05 0.08
N GLY A 515 12.96 -3.70 -0.54
CA GLY A 515 11.76 -3.38 0.21
C GLY A 515 10.52 -3.25 -0.65
N ALA A 516 9.40 -3.00 0.02
CA ALA A 516 8.10 -2.97 -0.64
C ALA A 516 7.16 -1.88 -0.13
N VAL A 517 6.37 -1.33 -1.06
CA VAL A 517 5.14 -0.59 -0.76
C VAL A 517 3.98 -1.50 -1.15
N SER A 518 3.17 -1.94 -0.18
CA SER A 518 2.18 -3.00 -0.41
C SER A 518 0.80 -2.71 0.18
N ASN A 519 -0.27 -2.98 -0.56
CA ASN A 519 -1.65 -2.69 -0.13
C ASN A 519 -1.86 -1.22 0.32
N CYS A 520 -1.17 -0.30 -0.35
CA CYS A 520 -1.27 1.13 -0.06
C CYS A 520 -2.26 1.79 -1.02
N VAL A 521 -3.03 2.73 -0.48
CA VAL A 521 -3.98 3.53 -1.24
C VAL A 521 -3.40 4.92 -1.42
N GLY A 522 -3.31 5.36 -2.67
CA GLY A 522 -2.87 6.69 -3.03
C GLY A 522 -3.88 7.40 -3.90
N GLY A 523 -4.03 8.69 -3.68
CA GLY A 523 -4.57 9.57 -4.69
C GLY A 523 -3.90 10.91 -4.57
N ARG A 524 -4.18 11.78 -5.53
CA ARG A 524 -4.23 13.19 -5.19
C ARG A 524 -2.85 13.81 -4.83
N GLY A 525 -1.77 13.37 -5.48
CA GLY A 525 -0.42 13.94 -5.38
C GLY A 525 0.42 13.71 -6.64
N TRP A 526 1.75 13.88 -6.58
CA TRP A 526 2.62 13.58 -7.72
C TRP A 526 2.80 12.07 -7.83
N HIS A 527 3.71 11.39 -7.12
CA HIS A 527 3.81 9.92 -7.13
C HIS A 527 3.39 9.30 -5.79
N LEU A 528 2.58 8.24 -5.79
CA LEU A 528 2.30 7.48 -4.56
C LEU A 528 3.60 6.92 -3.99
N ALA A 529 4.43 6.32 -4.83
CA ALA A 529 5.75 5.84 -4.44
C ALA A 529 6.76 6.05 -5.56
N ASP A 530 7.97 6.47 -5.18
CA ASP A 530 9.10 6.69 -6.08
C ASP A 530 10.35 5.95 -5.61
N ALA A 531 10.98 5.21 -6.53
CA ALA A 531 12.28 4.58 -6.33
C ALA A 531 13.31 5.36 -7.13
N SER A 532 14.28 5.98 -6.46
CA SER A 532 15.29 6.80 -7.13
C SER A 532 16.66 6.74 -6.43
N ARG A 533 17.67 7.35 -7.07
CA ARG A 533 19.01 7.56 -6.50
C ARG A 533 19.65 6.27 -5.96
N GLY A 534 19.64 5.20 -6.74
CA GLY A 534 20.25 3.94 -6.32
C GLY A 534 19.34 3.02 -5.51
N ALA A 535 18.03 3.24 -5.42
CA ALA A 535 17.14 2.28 -4.77
C ALA A 535 17.17 0.92 -5.49
N MET A 536 17.34 -0.18 -4.76
CA MET A 536 17.52 -1.52 -5.33
C MET A 536 16.49 -2.51 -4.80
N HIS A 537 15.99 -3.39 -5.67
CA HIS A 537 15.04 -4.45 -5.34
C HIS A 537 13.75 -3.90 -4.70
N VAL A 538 13.13 -2.94 -5.38
CA VAL A 538 11.90 -2.29 -4.93
C VAL A 538 10.69 -3.00 -5.50
N THR A 539 9.71 -3.31 -4.66
CA THR A 539 8.43 -3.90 -5.11
C THR A 539 7.26 -3.00 -4.72
N TYR A 540 6.43 -2.66 -5.69
CA TYR A 540 5.10 -2.08 -5.45
C TYR A 540 4.09 -3.20 -5.67
N ASP A 541 3.31 -3.52 -4.65
CA ASP A 541 2.43 -4.70 -4.64
C ASP A 541 1.00 -4.34 -4.22
N SER A 542 0.02 -4.69 -5.03
CA SER A 542 -1.40 -4.55 -4.67
C SER A 542 -1.81 -3.12 -4.27
N CYS A 543 -1.13 -2.10 -4.80
CA CYS A 543 -1.44 -0.71 -4.52
C CYS A 543 -2.63 -0.24 -5.36
N PHE A 544 -3.47 0.62 -4.77
CA PHE A 544 -4.59 1.24 -5.47
C PHE A 544 -4.37 2.75 -5.63
N LEU A 545 -4.44 3.21 -6.87
CA LEU A 545 -4.19 4.60 -7.24
C LEU A 545 -5.44 5.20 -7.89
N SER A 546 -5.94 6.29 -7.29
CA SER A 546 -7.16 6.97 -7.72
C SER A 546 -6.91 8.21 -8.58
N ARG A 547 -7.97 8.72 -9.21
CA ARG A 547 -7.97 9.93 -10.05
C ARG A 547 -7.13 11.07 -9.44
N ASN A 548 -6.28 11.67 -10.27
CA ASN A 548 -5.42 12.83 -9.98
C ASN A 548 -4.12 12.53 -9.20
N SER A 549 -3.55 11.32 -9.36
CA SER A 549 -2.15 11.01 -9.00
C SER A 549 -1.35 10.71 -10.28
N PHE A 550 -0.07 11.07 -10.35
CA PHE A 550 0.85 10.23 -11.11
C PHE A 550 1.06 8.96 -10.28
N GLY A 551 1.05 7.80 -10.90
CA GLY A 551 0.88 6.57 -10.16
C GLY A 551 2.11 6.16 -9.35
N LEU A 552 2.92 5.28 -9.94
CA LEU A 552 4.14 4.75 -9.36
C LEU A 552 5.33 5.15 -10.22
N SER A 553 6.50 5.35 -9.63
CA SER A 553 7.67 5.74 -10.42
C SER A 553 8.95 5.02 -10.06
N CYS A 554 9.84 4.97 -11.05
CA CYS A 554 11.26 4.72 -10.87
C CYS A 554 12.07 5.75 -11.66
N HIS A 555 13.03 6.38 -11.00
CA HIS A 555 13.87 7.40 -11.58
C HIS A 555 15.35 6.99 -11.54
N GLU A 556 16.24 7.93 -11.86
CA GLU A 556 17.64 7.69 -12.14
C GLU A 556 18.33 6.81 -11.09
N GLY A 557 18.93 5.73 -11.58
CA GLY A 557 19.75 4.83 -10.79
C GLY A 557 18.98 3.81 -9.95
N ALA A 558 17.65 3.71 -10.06
CA ALA A 558 16.92 2.60 -9.43
C ALA A 558 17.15 1.28 -10.20
N TRP A 559 17.27 0.16 -9.46
CA TRP A 559 17.55 -1.17 -10.02
C TRP A 559 16.54 -2.21 -9.52
N TYR A 560 16.05 -3.07 -10.42
CA TYR A 560 15.09 -4.13 -10.10
C TYR A 560 13.84 -3.59 -9.41
N VAL A 561 13.02 -2.88 -10.19
CA VAL A 561 11.73 -2.35 -9.75
C VAL A 561 10.62 -3.24 -10.27
N ASN A 562 9.81 -3.79 -9.36
CA ASN A 562 8.67 -4.63 -9.68
C ASN A 562 7.37 -3.91 -9.34
N VAL A 563 6.40 -3.95 -10.25
CA VAL A 563 5.03 -3.48 -10.02
C VAL A 563 4.10 -4.67 -10.22
N ILE A 564 3.44 -5.11 -9.16
CA ILE A 564 2.71 -6.38 -9.12
C ILE A 564 1.29 -6.12 -8.64
N ASP A 565 0.30 -6.58 -9.39
CA ASP A 565 -1.12 -6.58 -9.00
C ASP A 565 -1.67 -5.21 -8.58
N CYS A 566 -1.06 -4.12 -9.07
CA CYS A 566 -1.48 -2.76 -8.78
C CYS A 566 -2.65 -2.33 -9.68
N ILE A 567 -3.50 -1.44 -9.15
CA ILE A 567 -4.63 -0.87 -9.88
C ILE A 567 -4.44 0.64 -10.02
N PHE A 568 -4.42 1.10 -11.26
CA PHE A 568 -4.37 2.50 -11.64
C PHE A 568 -5.73 2.88 -12.23
N ASP A 569 -6.51 3.67 -11.50
CA ASP A 569 -7.86 4.08 -11.88
C ASP A 569 -7.96 5.62 -11.94
N GLY A 570 -7.65 6.16 -13.12
CA GLY A 570 -7.49 7.59 -13.33
C GLY A 570 -6.09 8.12 -13.02
N GLY A 571 -5.82 9.35 -13.47
CA GLY A 571 -4.47 9.92 -13.39
C GLY A 571 -3.50 9.26 -14.38
N ASP A 572 -2.22 9.18 -14.03
CA ASP A 572 -1.17 8.55 -14.84
C ASP A 572 -0.68 7.26 -14.16
N GLY A 573 -0.26 6.27 -14.95
CA GLY A 573 0.16 4.98 -14.42
C GLY A 573 1.60 4.96 -13.90
N ILE A 574 2.51 4.31 -14.63
CA ILE A 574 3.92 4.15 -14.23
C ILE A 574 4.81 5.12 -14.98
N GLN A 575 5.70 5.82 -14.26
CA GLN A 575 6.75 6.64 -14.86
C GLN A 575 8.13 6.05 -14.55
N GLY A 576 8.84 5.63 -15.59
CA GLY A 576 10.22 5.16 -15.54
C GLY A 576 11.15 6.16 -16.24
N THR A 577 12.15 6.67 -15.54
CA THR A 577 13.20 7.50 -16.15
C THR A 577 14.57 6.98 -15.73
N ARG A 578 15.34 6.41 -16.66
CA ARG A 578 16.71 5.91 -16.39
C ARG A 578 16.80 4.95 -15.18
N CYS A 579 15.77 4.14 -14.96
CA CYS A 579 15.78 3.01 -14.03
C CYS A 579 16.08 1.70 -14.78
N ALA A 580 16.84 0.79 -14.17
CA ALA A 580 17.21 -0.48 -14.76
C ALA A 580 16.33 -1.63 -14.24
N TYR A 581 15.90 -2.51 -15.15
CA TYR A 581 15.09 -3.69 -14.86
C TYR A 581 13.73 -3.35 -14.23
N LEU A 582 12.79 -2.89 -15.05
CA LEU A 582 11.40 -2.67 -14.66
C LEU A 582 10.55 -3.87 -15.07
N THR A 583 9.89 -4.51 -14.10
CA THR A 583 8.90 -5.56 -14.36
C THR A 583 7.52 -5.10 -13.87
N VAL A 584 6.52 -5.18 -14.73
CA VAL A 584 5.12 -4.89 -14.43
C VAL A 584 4.33 -6.17 -14.67
N ARG A 585 3.58 -6.64 -13.68
CA ARG A 585 2.83 -7.89 -13.75
C ARG A 585 1.45 -7.78 -13.14
N GLY A 586 0.44 -8.40 -13.76
CA GLY A 586 -0.90 -8.55 -13.18
C GLY A 586 -1.65 -7.24 -12.90
N SER A 587 -1.10 -6.11 -13.37
CA SER A 587 -1.59 -4.79 -13.00
C SER A 587 -2.69 -4.32 -13.96
N THR A 588 -3.62 -3.53 -13.44
CA THR A 588 -4.75 -2.99 -14.19
C THR A 588 -4.64 -1.48 -14.35
N PHE A 589 -4.77 -0.99 -15.57
CA PHE A 589 -4.70 0.41 -15.96
C PHE A 589 -6.02 0.81 -16.61
N ARG A 590 -6.78 1.71 -15.99
CA ARG A 590 -8.07 2.14 -16.53
C ARG A 590 -8.37 3.61 -16.30
N ASN A 591 -9.22 4.18 -17.15
CA ASN A 591 -9.67 5.58 -17.07
C ASN A 591 -8.52 6.61 -17.00
N LEU A 592 -7.36 6.27 -17.55
CA LEU A 592 -6.14 7.07 -17.43
C LEU A 592 -6.28 8.43 -18.12
N ARG A 593 -5.52 9.42 -17.67
CA ARG A 593 -5.53 10.78 -18.19
C ARG A 593 -4.56 10.94 -19.37
N ASP A 594 -3.27 10.72 -19.15
CA ASP A 594 -2.25 10.94 -20.20
C ASP A 594 -1.53 9.63 -20.60
N MET A 595 -1.09 8.80 -19.64
CA MET A 595 -0.22 7.65 -19.96
C MET A 595 -0.37 6.45 -19.00
N GLY A 596 -0.35 5.24 -19.55
CA GLY A 596 -0.33 3.99 -18.76
C GLY A 596 1.06 3.65 -18.22
N ILE A 597 2.01 3.34 -19.10
CA ILE A 597 3.41 3.10 -18.70
C ILE A 597 4.30 3.97 -19.58
N GLY A 598 5.06 4.88 -18.99
CA GLY A 598 6.07 5.66 -19.68
C GLY A 598 7.45 5.26 -19.24
N TYR A 599 8.32 4.99 -20.19
CA TYR A 599 9.72 4.74 -19.90
C TYR A 599 10.63 5.54 -20.85
N ALA A 600 11.54 6.34 -20.29
CA ALA A 600 12.55 7.08 -21.03
C ALA A 600 13.94 6.94 -20.37
N GLY A 601 14.92 6.40 -21.09
CA GLY A 601 16.30 6.31 -20.60
C GLY A 601 17.28 6.06 -21.74
N LEU A 602 18.55 6.42 -21.55
CA LEU A 602 19.66 6.19 -22.50
C LEU A 602 20.76 5.37 -21.80
N LEU A 603 20.41 4.18 -21.29
CA LEU A 603 21.37 3.31 -20.60
C LEU A 603 21.49 1.99 -21.37
N ALA A 604 22.69 1.42 -21.43
CA ALA A 604 22.96 0.18 -22.17
C ALA A 604 22.29 -1.08 -21.53
N ASN A 605 21.88 -1.00 -20.26
CA ASN A 605 21.41 -2.14 -19.47
C ASN A 605 19.91 -2.11 -19.10
N VAL A 606 19.08 -1.43 -19.90
CA VAL A 606 17.65 -1.32 -19.60
C VAL A 606 16.87 -2.54 -20.08
N GLU A 607 16.13 -3.17 -19.17
CA GLU A 607 15.12 -4.19 -19.50
C GLU A 607 13.76 -3.75 -18.95
N VAL A 608 12.72 -3.85 -19.78
CA VAL A 608 11.33 -3.59 -19.41
C VAL A 608 10.48 -4.80 -19.76
N ARG A 609 9.78 -5.35 -18.78
CA ARG A 609 8.90 -6.51 -18.94
C ARG A 609 7.50 -6.18 -18.43
N ILE A 610 6.49 -6.40 -19.27
CA ILE A 610 5.08 -6.12 -18.97
C ILE A 610 4.31 -7.41 -19.23
N HIS A 611 3.86 -8.09 -18.17
CA HIS A 611 3.24 -9.41 -18.26
C HIS A 611 1.85 -9.42 -17.65
N ASP A 612 0.90 -10.11 -18.28
CA ASP A 612 -0.43 -10.39 -17.72
C ASP A 612 -1.18 -9.12 -17.25
N CYS A 613 -0.96 -7.97 -17.89
CA CYS A 613 -1.54 -6.68 -17.50
C CYS A 613 -2.80 -6.35 -18.31
N HIS A 614 -3.70 -5.56 -17.73
CA HIS A 614 -4.93 -5.09 -18.40
C HIS A 614 -4.90 -3.58 -18.59
N PHE A 615 -5.16 -3.10 -19.80
CA PHE A 615 -5.21 -1.69 -20.16
C PHE A 615 -6.56 -1.35 -20.80
N ASP A 616 -7.31 -0.44 -20.18
CA ASP A 616 -8.60 0.05 -20.66
C ASP A 616 -8.63 1.58 -20.62
N THR A 617 -8.23 2.23 -21.71
CA THR A 617 -8.12 3.70 -21.76
C THR A 617 -9.45 4.41 -22.03
N GLY A 618 -10.54 3.67 -22.28
CA GLY A 618 -11.80 4.24 -22.74
C GLY A 618 -11.70 5.01 -24.06
N TRP A 619 -12.79 5.68 -24.45
CA TRP A 619 -12.82 6.62 -25.57
C TRP A 619 -12.49 8.04 -25.08
N LEU A 620 -11.21 8.34 -24.81
CA LEU A 620 -10.79 9.73 -24.69
C LEU A 620 -10.76 10.37 -26.07
N VAL A 621 -11.92 10.89 -26.46
CA VAL A 621 -12.13 11.71 -27.65
C VAL A 621 -11.22 12.92 -27.56
N GLY A 622 -10.46 13.17 -28.63
CA GLY A 622 -9.43 14.19 -28.69
C GLY A 622 -9.82 15.54 -28.08
N THR A 623 -9.02 15.99 -27.12
CA THR A 623 -8.82 17.42 -26.90
C THR A 623 -7.34 17.71 -26.99
N THR A 624 -7.00 18.38 -28.09
CA THR A 624 -5.84 19.25 -28.23
C THR A 624 -5.63 20.08 -26.96
N ASN A 625 -4.64 19.73 -26.13
CA ASN A 625 -3.61 20.65 -25.61
C ASN A 625 -2.83 20.02 -24.45
N SER A 626 -1.51 19.98 -24.67
CA SER A 626 -0.42 19.83 -23.70
C SER A 626 -0.19 18.42 -23.10
N PRO A 627 0.55 17.53 -23.81
CA PRO A 627 1.42 16.59 -23.11
C PRO A 627 2.42 17.42 -22.29
N ILE A 628 2.40 17.27 -20.97
CA ILE A 628 3.34 17.99 -20.08
C ILE A 628 4.78 17.46 -20.25
N TYR A 629 4.97 16.38 -21.00
CA TYR A 629 6.25 16.06 -21.65
C TYR A 629 6.20 16.37 -23.14
N ASN A 630 6.26 17.66 -23.48
CA ASN A 630 6.52 18.06 -24.84
C ASN A 630 8.04 18.09 -25.10
N ALA A 631 8.42 17.63 -26.30
CA ALA A 631 9.63 18.03 -27.03
C ALA A 631 11.00 17.45 -26.61
N ALA A 632 11.17 16.13 -26.79
CA ALA A 632 12.40 15.63 -27.41
C ALA A 632 12.17 14.60 -28.56
N ALA A 633 10.95 14.05 -28.73
CA ALA A 633 10.69 13.06 -29.78
C ALA A 633 9.29 13.14 -30.47
N GLY A 634 8.53 14.23 -30.33
CA GLY A 634 7.40 14.53 -31.22
C GLY A 634 6.26 13.50 -31.31
N ASN A 635 5.73 12.97 -30.20
CA ASN A 635 4.62 12.00 -30.24
C ASN A 635 3.41 12.42 -29.38
N PRO A 636 2.33 12.95 -29.97
CA PRO A 636 1.27 13.65 -29.25
C PRO A 636 -0.01 12.82 -29.02
N ASN A 637 0.03 11.57 -28.53
CA ASN A 637 -1.20 10.82 -28.24
C ASN A 637 -1.10 9.93 -26.99
N ALA A 638 -2.17 9.90 -26.19
CA ALA A 638 -2.34 9.06 -25.00
C ALA A 638 -2.03 7.59 -25.32
N GLY A 639 -1.01 7.04 -24.67
CA GLY A 639 -0.51 5.68 -24.90
C GLY A 639 -0.71 4.81 -23.68
N CYS A 640 -1.15 3.57 -23.88
CA CYS A 640 -1.16 2.55 -22.84
C CYS A 640 0.26 2.23 -22.36
N SER A 641 1.21 2.27 -23.29
CA SER A 641 2.63 2.09 -23.01
C SER A 641 3.45 2.91 -23.99
N SER A 642 4.48 3.61 -23.49
CA SER A 642 5.49 4.30 -24.26
C SER A 642 6.87 3.99 -23.71
N VAL A 643 7.49 2.93 -24.23
CA VAL A 643 8.81 2.47 -23.81
C VAL A 643 9.89 2.88 -24.82
N GLY A 644 10.83 3.70 -24.33
CA GLY A 644 11.97 4.24 -25.07
C GLY A 644 13.10 3.24 -25.34
N TRP A 645 14.35 3.74 -25.33
CA TRP A 645 15.55 2.96 -25.62
C TRP A 645 15.75 1.88 -24.56
N VAL A 646 15.64 0.61 -24.96
CA VAL A 646 15.79 -0.54 -24.08
C VAL A 646 16.52 -1.67 -24.80
N ARG A 647 17.30 -2.44 -24.03
CA ARG A 647 17.96 -3.66 -24.51
C ARG A 647 16.98 -4.82 -24.57
N VAL A 648 16.08 -4.93 -23.60
CA VAL A 648 15.02 -5.95 -23.61
C VAL A 648 13.67 -5.29 -23.43
N PHE A 649 12.74 -5.56 -24.35
CA PHE A 649 11.33 -5.23 -24.18
C PHE A 649 10.48 -6.49 -24.30
N GLU A 650 9.75 -6.83 -23.25
CA GLU A 650 8.79 -7.93 -23.26
C GLU A 650 7.39 -7.44 -22.94
N MET A 651 6.41 -7.86 -23.74
CA MET A 651 5.01 -7.64 -23.51
C MET A 651 4.24 -8.94 -23.77
N ILE A 652 3.78 -9.60 -22.70
CA ILE A 652 3.28 -10.97 -22.77
C ILE A 652 1.95 -11.11 -22.05
N GLY A 653 0.94 -11.72 -22.69
CA GLY A 653 -0.32 -12.06 -22.02
C GLY A 653 -1.18 -10.86 -21.61
N CYS A 654 -0.89 -9.66 -22.13
CA CYS A 654 -1.61 -8.45 -21.78
C CYS A 654 -2.90 -8.29 -22.61
N THR A 655 -3.86 -7.56 -22.05
CA THR A 655 -5.13 -7.22 -22.71
C THR A 655 -5.26 -5.70 -22.86
N PHE A 656 -5.64 -5.24 -24.04
CA PHE A 656 -5.73 -3.82 -24.39
C PHE A 656 -7.10 -3.49 -25.01
N SER A 657 -7.75 -2.45 -24.51
CA SER A 657 -9.05 -1.96 -25.02
C SER A 657 -9.13 -0.43 -25.09
N GLY A 658 -10.05 0.06 -25.91
CA GLY A 658 -10.26 1.48 -26.15
C GLY A 658 -9.21 2.07 -27.10
N TYR A 659 -9.07 3.40 -27.12
CA TYR A 659 -8.09 4.08 -27.97
C TYR A 659 -6.67 3.94 -27.38
N CYS A 660 -6.17 2.71 -27.41
CA CYS A 660 -4.98 2.26 -26.71
C CYS A 660 -3.83 2.04 -27.70
N ARG A 661 -2.77 2.84 -27.57
CA ARG A 661 -1.56 2.70 -28.41
C ARG A 661 -0.41 2.19 -27.58
N VAL A 662 0.21 1.10 -28.05
CA VAL A 662 1.43 0.55 -27.47
C VAL A 662 2.62 0.96 -28.33
N TYR A 663 3.50 1.76 -27.75
CA TYR A 663 4.81 2.09 -28.30
C TYR A 663 5.90 1.30 -27.54
N GLY A 664 6.94 0.87 -28.26
CA GLY A 664 8.04 0.12 -27.65
C GLY A 664 9.27 0.01 -28.54
N GLY A 665 10.43 -0.21 -27.91
CA GLY A 665 11.70 -0.49 -28.57
C GLY A 665 12.36 0.71 -29.27
N LEU A 666 11.94 1.94 -28.97
CA LEU A 666 12.40 3.16 -29.64
C LEU A 666 13.92 3.36 -29.43
N GLY A 667 14.72 2.78 -30.32
CA GLY A 667 16.18 2.83 -30.34
C GLY A 667 16.85 1.76 -29.47
N GLY A 668 17.21 0.64 -30.07
CA GLY A 668 18.09 -0.35 -29.43
C GLY A 668 19.48 -0.36 -30.05
N ASP A 669 20.37 -1.11 -29.42
CA ASP A 669 21.62 -1.55 -30.01
C ASP A 669 21.42 -2.84 -30.82
N ASP A 670 22.49 -3.30 -31.47
CA ASP A 670 22.54 -4.54 -32.25
C ASP A 670 22.49 -5.82 -31.39
N THR A 671 22.31 -5.72 -30.07
CA THR A 671 22.17 -6.86 -29.14
C THR A 671 20.78 -6.95 -28.51
N GLY A 672 19.88 -6.03 -28.85
CA GLY A 672 18.56 -5.92 -28.23
C GLY A 672 17.57 -7.02 -28.60
N ARG A 673 16.64 -7.32 -27.68
CA ARG A 673 15.56 -8.31 -27.84
C ARG A 673 14.17 -7.72 -27.58
N LEU A 674 13.27 -7.92 -28.54
CA LEU A 674 11.87 -7.53 -28.48
C LEU A 674 10.97 -8.78 -28.51
N VAL A 675 10.08 -8.94 -27.53
CA VAL A 675 9.09 -10.02 -27.49
C VAL A 675 7.70 -9.46 -27.21
N ILE A 676 6.79 -9.58 -28.19
CA ILE A 676 5.36 -9.24 -28.03
C ILE A 676 4.55 -10.51 -28.29
N LYS A 677 4.02 -11.13 -27.23
CA LYS A 677 3.45 -12.48 -27.33
C LYS A 677 2.14 -12.68 -26.59
N GLY A 678 1.16 -13.31 -27.23
CA GLY A 678 -0.05 -13.76 -26.54
C GLY A 678 -0.93 -12.63 -26.02
N ASN A 679 -0.83 -11.43 -26.60
CA ASN A 679 -1.61 -10.29 -26.17
C ASN A 679 -2.93 -10.20 -26.94
N THR A 680 -3.95 -9.61 -26.32
CA THR A 680 -5.27 -9.39 -26.94
C THR A 680 -5.51 -7.88 -27.08
N PHE A 681 -5.89 -7.44 -28.27
CA PHE A 681 -6.19 -6.04 -28.61
C PHE A 681 -7.60 -5.95 -29.17
N TYR A 682 -8.45 -5.09 -28.63
CA TYR A 682 -9.79 -4.84 -29.18
C TYR A 682 -10.21 -3.37 -28.99
N ASP A 683 -11.36 -2.98 -29.55
CA ASP A 683 -11.91 -1.62 -29.45
C ASP A 683 -10.94 -0.50 -29.86
N ASN A 684 -10.19 -0.70 -30.96
CA ASN A 684 -9.16 0.21 -31.51
C ASN A 684 -7.80 0.21 -30.81
N ALA A 685 -7.53 -0.77 -29.95
CA ALA A 685 -6.19 -0.99 -29.43
C ALA A 685 -5.25 -1.51 -30.52
N ILE A 686 -4.03 -0.95 -30.62
CA ILE A 686 -3.05 -1.31 -31.65
C ILE A 686 -1.61 -1.24 -31.15
N LEU A 687 -0.71 -1.96 -31.83
CA LEU A 687 0.72 -1.72 -31.75
C LEU A 687 1.07 -0.55 -32.67
N TYR A 688 1.67 0.51 -32.13
CA TYR A 688 1.91 1.74 -32.87
C TYR A 688 3.38 2.16 -32.80
N SER A 689 4.01 2.34 -33.97
CA SER A 689 5.40 2.79 -34.11
C SER A 689 6.38 2.00 -33.22
N VAL A 690 6.21 0.68 -33.15
CA VAL A 690 7.14 -0.20 -32.44
C VAL A 690 8.42 -0.27 -33.26
N VAL A 691 9.57 0.01 -32.64
CA VAL A 691 10.87 -0.12 -33.31
C VAL A 691 11.40 -1.53 -33.04
N PRO A 692 11.55 -2.37 -34.07
CA PRO A 692 12.12 -3.70 -33.92
C PRO A 692 13.58 -3.63 -33.47
N LEU A 693 13.95 -4.53 -32.56
CA LEU A 693 15.32 -4.76 -32.10
C LEU A 693 15.99 -5.88 -32.90
N HIS A 694 17.29 -6.13 -32.67
CA HIS A 694 18.06 -7.15 -33.40
C HIS A 694 17.34 -8.51 -33.45
N GLU A 695 16.83 -8.98 -32.31
CA GLU A 695 15.96 -10.15 -32.24
C GLU A 695 14.53 -9.75 -31.85
N SER A 696 13.63 -9.70 -32.84
CA SER A 696 12.23 -9.32 -32.63
C SER A 696 11.28 -10.47 -32.91
N VAL A 697 10.42 -10.80 -31.94
CA VAL A 697 9.38 -11.83 -32.08
C VAL A 697 8.02 -11.24 -31.70
N ILE A 698 7.09 -11.25 -32.66
CA ILE A 698 5.70 -10.84 -32.48
C ILE A 698 4.82 -12.05 -32.78
N SER A 699 4.26 -12.69 -31.76
CA SER A 699 3.60 -13.98 -31.97
C SER A 699 2.37 -14.28 -31.12
N GLY A 700 1.37 -14.95 -31.71
CA GLY A 700 0.20 -15.40 -30.97
C GLY A 700 -0.66 -14.27 -30.43
N ASN A 701 -0.57 -13.07 -31.00
CA ASN A 701 -1.40 -11.94 -30.59
C ASN A 701 -2.72 -11.95 -31.37
N ASP A 702 -3.79 -11.53 -30.70
CA ASP A 702 -5.13 -11.44 -31.25
C ASP A 702 -5.55 -9.97 -31.37
N PHE A 703 -5.91 -9.56 -32.58
CA PHE A 703 -6.31 -8.20 -32.92
C PHE A 703 -7.76 -8.19 -33.40
N GLY A 704 -8.65 -7.67 -32.56
CA GLY A 704 -10.08 -7.52 -32.81
C GLY A 704 -10.44 -6.41 -33.80
N ASP A 705 -11.60 -5.78 -33.60
CA ASP A 705 -12.08 -4.65 -34.39
C ASP A 705 -11.15 -3.42 -34.28
N ILE A 706 -10.70 -2.90 -35.42
CA ILE A 706 -9.77 -1.77 -35.53
C ILE A 706 -10.34 -0.67 -36.42
N ASN A 707 -10.58 0.51 -35.85
CA ASN A 707 -10.92 1.76 -36.54
C ASN A 707 -9.64 2.50 -37.00
N GLY A 708 -8.82 1.82 -37.80
CA GLY A 708 -7.50 2.30 -38.23
C GLY A 708 -7.06 1.72 -39.57
N GLN A 709 -5.84 2.00 -40.00
CA GLN A 709 -5.27 1.44 -41.24
C GLN A 709 -4.42 0.19 -40.99
N TYR A 710 -4.11 -0.13 -39.74
CA TYR A 710 -3.28 -1.29 -39.41
C TYR A 710 -3.48 -1.75 -37.98
N ALA A 711 -3.17 -3.03 -37.72
CA ALA A 711 -3.11 -3.60 -36.37
C ALA A 711 -1.76 -3.36 -35.69
N MET A 712 -0.68 -3.40 -36.48
CA MET A 712 0.66 -3.09 -36.01
C MET A 712 1.43 -2.18 -36.97
N SER A 713 2.11 -1.18 -36.43
CA SER A 713 3.08 -0.36 -37.15
C SER A 713 4.48 -0.63 -36.63
N LEU A 714 5.38 -1.07 -37.50
CA LEU A 714 6.79 -1.32 -37.19
C LEU A 714 7.67 -0.28 -37.89
N ASN A 715 8.45 0.46 -37.11
CA ASN A 715 9.35 1.50 -37.59
C ASN A 715 10.79 0.97 -37.64
N CYS A 716 11.26 0.61 -38.82
CA CYS A 716 12.53 -0.09 -39.02
C CYS A 716 13.70 0.90 -39.07
N SER A 717 14.61 0.76 -38.10
CA SER A 717 15.80 1.61 -37.96
C SER A 717 16.84 1.33 -39.04
N SER A 718 17.55 2.37 -39.51
CA SER A 718 18.72 2.22 -40.37
C SER A 718 20.02 1.95 -39.60
N LEU A 719 19.98 1.97 -38.27
CA LEU A 719 21.16 1.83 -37.42
C LEU A 719 21.68 0.38 -37.32
N PHE A 720 20.80 -0.60 -37.51
CA PHE A 720 21.12 -2.02 -37.47
C PHE A 720 20.12 -2.81 -38.32
N THR A 721 20.50 -4.02 -38.72
CA THR A 721 19.57 -4.96 -39.38
C THR A 721 18.81 -5.74 -38.30
N ALA A 722 17.50 -5.52 -38.22
CA ALA A 722 16.63 -6.26 -37.31
C ALA A 722 16.18 -7.58 -37.95
N SER A 723 16.25 -8.69 -37.21
CA SER A 723 15.57 -9.94 -37.57
C SER A 723 14.20 -9.97 -36.90
N ILE A 724 13.15 -9.98 -37.70
CA ILE A 724 11.76 -9.84 -37.25
C ILE A 724 10.97 -11.09 -37.63
N ARG A 725 10.45 -11.80 -36.62
CA ARG A 725 9.55 -12.95 -36.82
C ARG A 725 8.15 -12.59 -36.36
N VAL A 726 7.22 -12.52 -37.32
CA VAL A 726 5.79 -12.29 -37.04
C VAL A 726 5.03 -13.57 -37.34
N LYS A 727 4.52 -14.24 -36.31
CA LYS A 727 3.93 -15.57 -36.47
C LYS A 727 2.68 -15.86 -35.64
N ASP A 728 1.80 -16.68 -36.18
CA ASP A 728 0.62 -17.20 -35.46
C ASP A 728 -0.27 -16.06 -34.88
N ASN A 729 -0.25 -14.86 -35.46
CA ASN A 729 -1.12 -13.76 -35.04
C ASN A 729 -2.45 -13.81 -35.79
N THR A 730 -3.51 -13.37 -35.13
CA THR A 730 -4.85 -13.30 -35.70
C THR A 730 -5.30 -11.84 -35.75
N GLN A 731 -5.91 -11.44 -36.85
CA GLN A 731 -6.69 -10.22 -36.92
C GLN A 731 -8.09 -10.57 -37.43
N ASP A 732 -9.05 -10.51 -36.51
CA ASP A 732 -10.46 -10.83 -36.71
C ASP A 732 -11.29 -9.56 -36.44
N GLY A 733 -12.08 -9.08 -37.39
CA GLY A 733 -12.87 -7.85 -37.20
C GLY A 733 -12.81 -6.88 -38.37
N THR A 734 -13.73 -5.92 -38.34
CA THR A 734 -13.96 -4.97 -39.44
C THR A 734 -12.98 -3.79 -39.34
N PHE A 735 -12.08 -3.67 -40.32
CA PHE A 735 -11.43 -2.38 -40.57
C PHE A 735 -12.47 -1.39 -41.10
N SER A 736 -12.54 -0.18 -40.52
CA SER A 736 -13.48 0.86 -40.94
C SER A 736 -13.16 1.39 -42.35
N THR A 737 -13.60 0.67 -43.39
CA THR A 737 -13.64 1.07 -44.81
C THR A 737 -12.33 1.47 -45.50
N ALA A 738 -11.19 1.50 -44.81
CA ALA A 738 -9.91 1.92 -45.40
C ALA A 738 -9.45 0.93 -46.48
N SER A 739 -9.35 1.40 -47.72
CA SER A 739 -8.94 0.64 -48.91
C SER A 739 -7.46 0.23 -48.94
N ASN A 740 -6.76 0.41 -47.82
CA ASN A 740 -5.34 0.16 -47.62
C ASN A 740 -5.04 -0.38 -46.22
N SER A 741 -6.03 -1.03 -45.59
CA SER A 741 -5.87 -1.68 -44.29
C SER A 741 -4.91 -2.87 -44.35
N ALA A 742 -4.06 -3.05 -43.34
CA ALA A 742 -3.13 -4.17 -43.27
C ALA A 742 -3.01 -4.75 -41.85
N LEU A 743 -2.56 -6.00 -41.72
CA LEU A 743 -2.07 -6.49 -40.42
C LEU A 743 -0.86 -5.64 -39.99
N ILE A 744 0.14 -5.54 -40.86
CA ILE A 744 1.42 -4.86 -40.61
C ILE A 744 1.58 -3.63 -41.49
N TYR A 745 1.95 -2.50 -40.90
CA TYR A 745 2.44 -1.31 -41.57
C TYR A 745 3.94 -1.16 -41.31
N LEU A 746 4.75 -1.24 -42.35
CA LEU A 746 6.20 -1.10 -42.30
C LEU A 746 6.61 0.31 -42.73
N ASP A 747 7.35 0.98 -41.86
CA ASP A 747 7.87 2.34 -42.05
C ASP A 747 9.36 2.42 -41.68
N GLY A 748 10.00 3.55 -41.98
CA GLY A 748 11.41 3.80 -41.65
C GLY A 748 12.36 3.66 -42.85
N ALA A 749 13.67 3.70 -42.60
CA ALA A 749 14.72 3.70 -43.63
C ALA A 749 15.66 2.47 -43.54
N GLY A 750 15.35 1.51 -42.66
CA GLY A 750 16.13 0.27 -42.49
C GLY A 750 15.83 -0.81 -43.52
N THR A 751 16.70 -1.82 -43.57
CA THR A 751 16.55 -3.05 -44.38
C THR A 751 16.43 -4.28 -43.47
N PRO A 752 15.30 -4.47 -42.76
CA PRO A 752 15.13 -5.58 -41.82
C PRO A 752 15.05 -6.93 -42.55
N ASP A 753 15.35 -8.04 -41.86
CA ASP A 753 15.01 -9.39 -42.30
C ASP A 753 13.70 -9.82 -41.63
N ILE A 754 12.59 -9.76 -42.37
CA ILE A 754 11.25 -10.06 -41.88
C ILE A 754 10.79 -11.43 -42.40
N SER A 755 10.37 -12.28 -41.47
CA SER A 755 9.74 -13.56 -41.76
C SER A 755 8.32 -13.64 -41.17
N LEU A 756 7.36 -14.02 -42.01
CA LEU A 756 5.92 -14.05 -41.70
C LEU A 756 5.36 -15.47 -41.77
N PHE A 757 4.86 -16.01 -40.66
CA PHE A 757 4.40 -17.41 -40.58
C PHE A 757 3.00 -17.56 -40.01
N ASN A 758 2.11 -18.28 -40.70
CA ASN A 758 0.83 -18.73 -40.17
C ASN A 758 -0.06 -17.62 -39.55
N ASN A 759 0.02 -16.38 -40.04
CA ASN A 759 -0.86 -15.32 -39.56
C ASN A 759 -2.21 -15.40 -40.27
N THR A 760 -3.29 -15.09 -39.55
CA THR A 760 -4.65 -15.02 -40.09
C THR A 760 -5.13 -13.57 -40.08
N VAL A 761 -5.64 -13.08 -41.21
CA VAL A 761 -6.00 -11.66 -41.36
C VAL A 761 -7.27 -11.46 -42.17
N GLU A 762 -8.19 -10.66 -41.63
CA GLU A 762 -9.38 -10.15 -42.33
C GLU A 762 -9.15 -8.81 -43.05
N ALA A 763 -8.07 -8.09 -42.73
CA ALA A 763 -7.61 -6.89 -43.41
C ALA A 763 -7.45 -7.06 -44.93
N GLN A 764 -7.41 -5.93 -45.63
CA GLN A 764 -7.17 -5.95 -47.07
C GLN A 764 -5.78 -6.46 -47.45
N PHE A 765 -4.74 -6.18 -46.66
CA PHE A 765 -3.38 -6.62 -46.94
C PHE A 765 -2.75 -7.32 -45.72
N LEU A 766 -1.82 -8.24 -45.94
CA LEU A 766 -1.00 -8.77 -44.85
C LEU A 766 0.03 -7.71 -44.41
N VAL A 767 0.70 -7.07 -45.38
CA VAL A 767 1.70 -6.03 -45.14
C VAL A 767 1.51 -4.84 -46.07
N ARG A 768 1.67 -3.65 -45.52
CA ARG A 768 1.76 -2.39 -46.26
C ARG A 768 3.11 -1.71 -46.00
N PHE A 769 3.73 -1.16 -47.04
CA PHE A 769 4.99 -0.42 -46.99
C PHE A 769 4.75 1.07 -47.23
N ASN A 770 5.40 1.92 -46.44
CA ASN A 770 5.34 3.39 -46.60
C ASN A 770 6.51 3.96 -47.42
N SER A 771 7.70 3.37 -47.26
CA SER A 771 8.96 3.76 -47.89
C SER A 771 9.58 2.57 -48.63
N THR A 772 10.73 2.79 -49.30
CA THR A 772 11.54 1.68 -49.82
C THR A 772 12.15 0.93 -48.64
N VAL A 773 11.55 -0.21 -48.29
CA VAL A 773 12.04 -1.15 -47.28
C VAL A 773 12.33 -2.45 -48.03
N ALA A 774 13.60 -2.73 -48.31
CA ALA A 774 14.02 -4.05 -48.78
C ALA A 774 14.06 -4.98 -47.57
N GLY A 775 13.27 -6.07 -47.51
CA GLY A 775 13.33 -6.86 -46.28
C GLY A 775 12.33 -7.94 -45.93
N ILE A 776 11.44 -8.44 -46.80
CA ILE A 776 10.69 -9.66 -46.45
C ILE A 776 11.43 -10.85 -47.01
N ALA A 777 12.05 -11.67 -46.16
CA ALA A 777 12.77 -12.86 -46.59
C ALA A 777 11.83 -14.04 -46.85
N HIS A 778 10.88 -14.32 -45.95
CA HIS A 778 10.01 -15.50 -46.05
C HIS A 778 8.56 -15.21 -45.65
N CYS A 779 7.60 -15.78 -46.38
CA CYS A 779 6.17 -15.67 -46.06
C CYS A 779 5.42 -16.99 -46.28
N VAL A 780 5.15 -17.73 -45.21
CA VAL A 780 4.65 -19.12 -45.29
C VAL A 780 3.38 -19.34 -44.47
N GLY A 781 2.38 -19.99 -45.06
CA GLY A 781 1.20 -20.50 -44.34
C GLY A 781 0.20 -19.44 -43.85
N ASN A 782 0.30 -18.19 -44.30
CA ASN A 782 -0.60 -17.11 -43.91
C ASN A 782 -1.96 -17.23 -44.61
N THR A 783 -3.02 -16.84 -43.92
CA THR A 783 -4.41 -16.84 -44.43
C THR A 783 -4.93 -15.42 -44.53
N ASN A 784 -5.38 -15.00 -45.72
CA ASN A 784 -5.97 -13.67 -45.93
C ASN A 784 -7.34 -13.77 -46.61
N ARG A 785 -8.37 -13.18 -46.00
CA ARG A 785 -9.75 -13.24 -46.49
C ARG A 785 -9.97 -12.54 -47.83
N THR A 786 -9.27 -11.43 -48.08
CA THR A 786 -9.44 -10.62 -49.31
C THR A 786 -8.56 -11.06 -50.47
N GLY A 787 -7.53 -11.87 -50.19
CA GLY A 787 -6.64 -12.42 -51.21
C GLY A 787 -5.45 -11.53 -51.59
N ARG A 788 -5.23 -10.39 -50.91
CA ARG A 788 -4.10 -9.47 -51.21
C ARG A 788 -3.09 -9.51 -50.07
N MET A 789 -1.81 -9.71 -50.38
CA MET A 789 -0.77 -9.82 -49.35
C MET A 789 0.00 -8.52 -49.12
N PHE A 790 0.39 -7.83 -50.18
CA PHE A 790 1.34 -6.72 -50.10
C PHE A 790 0.81 -5.46 -50.81
N LEU A 791 1.08 -4.28 -50.23
CA LEU A 791 0.82 -2.96 -50.81
C LEU A 791 2.04 -2.05 -50.60
N GLY A 792 2.68 -1.52 -51.65
CA GLY A 792 3.90 -0.70 -51.50
C GLY A 792 4.50 -0.20 -52.83
N ALA A 793 5.73 0.32 -52.78
CA ALA A 793 6.49 0.67 -53.99
C ALA A 793 7.07 -0.57 -54.69
N ALA A 794 7.28 -0.50 -56.01
CA ALA A 794 7.80 -1.61 -56.82
C ALA A 794 9.26 -2.00 -56.50
N THR A 795 9.99 -1.18 -55.73
CA THR A 795 11.39 -1.40 -55.34
C THR A 795 11.54 -2.29 -54.10
N ASN A 796 10.45 -2.74 -53.48
CA ASN A 796 10.51 -3.59 -52.29
C ASN A 796 10.66 -5.07 -52.68
N THR A 797 11.64 -5.75 -52.09
CA THR A 797 11.92 -7.17 -52.31
C THR A 797 11.14 -8.04 -51.32
N VAL A 798 10.45 -9.05 -51.85
CA VAL A 798 9.78 -10.11 -51.08
C VAL A 798 10.33 -11.46 -51.56
N GLY A 799 10.94 -12.20 -50.66
CA GLY A 799 11.45 -13.55 -50.89
C GLY A 799 10.37 -14.61 -50.87
N ASP A 800 10.76 -15.86 -50.58
CA ASP A 800 9.94 -17.05 -50.81
C ASP A 800 8.58 -17.01 -50.08
N CYS A 801 7.51 -17.04 -50.88
CA CYS A 801 6.13 -17.08 -50.41
C CYS A 801 5.49 -18.43 -50.77
N HIS A 802 5.12 -19.25 -49.78
CA HIS A 802 4.58 -20.61 -50.01
C HIS A 802 3.37 -20.95 -49.13
N LYS A 803 2.46 -21.80 -49.65
CA LYS A 803 1.32 -22.39 -48.90
C LYS A 803 0.37 -21.39 -48.22
N ASN A 804 0.31 -20.15 -48.71
CA ASN A 804 -0.64 -19.15 -48.20
C ASN A 804 -2.06 -19.42 -48.77
N VAL A 805 -3.10 -19.19 -47.96
CA VAL A 805 -4.52 -19.50 -48.28
C VAL A 805 -5.31 -18.20 -48.50
N TYR A 806 -6.12 -18.16 -49.57
CA TYR A 806 -6.87 -16.97 -49.98
C TYR A 806 -8.35 -17.29 -50.17
N ALA A 807 -9.25 -16.50 -49.57
CA ALA A 807 -10.70 -16.69 -49.72
C ALA A 807 -11.34 -15.78 -50.80
N GLY A 808 -10.62 -14.76 -51.28
CA GLY A 808 -11.09 -13.82 -52.31
C GLY A 808 -10.69 -14.21 -53.74
N SER A 809 -11.56 -13.94 -54.71
CA SER A 809 -11.37 -14.31 -56.14
C SER A 809 -10.50 -13.35 -56.96
N ASN A 810 -9.89 -12.32 -56.35
CA ASN A 810 -9.15 -11.27 -57.05
C ASN A 810 -7.74 -11.09 -56.48
N ILE A 811 -6.76 -11.76 -57.07
CA ILE A 811 -5.35 -11.39 -56.90
C ILE A 811 -5.13 -10.14 -57.76
N GLN A 812 -5.31 -8.96 -57.17
CA GLN A 812 -4.77 -7.73 -57.72
C GLN A 812 -3.57 -7.34 -56.87
N THR A 813 -2.38 -7.59 -57.37
CA THR A 813 -1.18 -6.89 -56.95
C THR A 813 -1.36 -5.43 -57.38
N GLY A 814 -1.92 -4.60 -56.50
CA GLY A 814 -2.01 -3.17 -56.74
C GLY A 814 -0.61 -2.59 -56.85
N GLY A 815 -0.12 -2.38 -58.08
CA GLY A 815 1.07 -1.59 -58.39
C GLY A 815 2.45 -2.18 -58.05
N VAL A 816 2.54 -3.31 -57.32
CA VAL A 816 3.84 -3.97 -57.02
C VAL A 816 4.01 -5.19 -57.90
N VAL A 817 4.96 -5.10 -58.82
CA VAL A 817 5.54 -6.25 -59.51
C VAL A 817 6.44 -6.95 -58.49
N ILE A 818 5.94 -8.02 -57.86
CA ILE A 818 6.74 -8.86 -56.96
C ILE A 818 7.80 -9.53 -57.82
N THR A 819 9.02 -9.04 -57.75
CA THR A 819 10.15 -9.55 -58.52
C THR A 819 10.97 -10.45 -57.60
N ARG A 820 11.13 -11.73 -57.95
CA ARG A 820 12.05 -12.66 -57.27
C ARG A 820 13.48 -12.11 -57.33
N GLU A 821 14.39 -12.63 -56.49
CA GLU A 821 15.84 -12.33 -56.57
C GLU A 821 16.45 -12.59 -57.96
N ASP A 822 15.78 -13.40 -58.80
CA ASP A 822 16.16 -13.69 -60.18
C ASP A 822 15.56 -12.75 -61.25
N GLY A 823 14.75 -11.75 -60.87
CA GLY A 823 14.13 -10.83 -61.80
C GLY A 823 12.74 -11.23 -62.32
N SER A 824 12.11 -12.31 -61.84
CA SER A 824 10.81 -12.80 -62.34
C SER A 824 9.59 -12.37 -61.51
N ASN A 825 8.45 -12.12 -62.18
CA ASN A 825 7.20 -11.66 -61.54
C ASN A 825 6.43 -12.80 -60.86
N TYR A 826 5.86 -12.55 -59.68
CA TYR A 826 4.94 -13.47 -59.00
C TYR A 826 3.57 -13.52 -59.74
N SER A 827 3.23 -14.67 -60.32
CA SER A 827 1.87 -15.00 -60.79
C SER A 827 1.33 -16.18 -59.99
N ASN A 828 0.47 -15.92 -59.02
CA ASN A 828 -0.29 -16.95 -58.32
C ASN A 828 -1.58 -17.31 -59.08
N THR A 829 -1.47 -17.65 -60.36
CA THR A 829 -2.63 -18.09 -61.17
C THR A 829 -2.56 -19.58 -61.52
N VAL A 830 -1.68 -20.34 -60.88
CA VAL A 830 -1.51 -21.75 -61.22
C VAL A 830 -2.16 -22.60 -60.15
N GLY A 831 -3.44 -22.93 -60.35
CA GLY A 831 -4.20 -23.80 -59.45
C GLY A 831 -3.49 -25.14 -59.19
N LEU A 832 -3.87 -25.87 -58.13
CA LEU A 832 -3.23 -27.16 -57.79
C LEU A 832 -3.38 -28.22 -58.90
N THR A 833 -4.39 -28.09 -59.76
CA THR A 833 -4.73 -29.05 -60.81
C THR A 833 -5.19 -28.36 -62.09
N GLN A 834 -4.84 -28.92 -63.25
CA GLN A 834 -5.34 -28.55 -64.58
C GLN A 834 -5.85 -29.77 -65.33
N ALA A 835 -6.94 -29.61 -66.09
CA ALA A 835 -7.31 -30.54 -67.15
C ALA A 835 -6.80 -30.00 -68.50
N LEU A 836 -6.11 -30.84 -69.27
CA LEU A 836 -5.54 -30.47 -70.56
C LEU A 836 -6.08 -31.41 -71.65
N ALA A 837 -6.92 -30.85 -72.53
CA ALA A 837 -7.56 -31.57 -73.63
C ALA A 837 -6.84 -31.30 -74.96
N THR A 838 -5.58 -31.73 -75.06
CA THR A 838 -4.74 -31.50 -76.25
C THR A 838 -4.38 -32.82 -76.96
N ASP A 839 -4.02 -32.73 -78.24
CA ASP A 839 -3.38 -33.80 -79.03
C ASP A 839 -2.05 -33.31 -79.63
N VAL A 840 -1.35 -32.43 -78.90
CA VAL A 840 0.00 -31.97 -79.22
C VAL A 840 0.91 -32.11 -78.00
N ALA A 841 2.22 -32.17 -78.24
CA ALA A 841 3.21 -32.16 -77.16
C ALA A 841 3.16 -30.82 -76.40
N PHE A 842 3.50 -30.84 -75.11
CA PHE A 842 3.48 -29.66 -74.25
C PHE A 842 4.61 -29.70 -73.22
N THR A 843 4.90 -28.55 -72.62
CA THR A 843 5.95 -28.39 -71.61
C THR A 843 5.32 -28.03 -70.27
N LEU A 844 5.75 -28.70 -69.21
CA LEU A 844 5.49 -28.30 -67.84
C LEU A 844 6.69 -27.51 -67.32
N THR A 845 6.45 -26.25 -66.97
CA THR A 845 7.48 -25.34 -66.48
C THR A 845 7.26 -25.08 -64.99
N PRO A 846 8.27 -25.31 -64.12
CA PRO A 846 8.21 -24.98 -62.70
C PRO A 846 7.60 -23.60 -62.46
N PHE A 847 6.73 -23.51 -61.46
CA PHE A 847 6.06 -22.26 -61.05
C PHE A 847 5.16 -21.59 -62.10
N THR A 848 5.06 -22.13 -63.31
CA THR A 848 4.16 -21.68 -64.39
C THR A 848 3.07 -22.70 -64.68
N SER A 849 3.40 -23.99 -64.56
CA SER A 849 2.48 -25.11 -64.74
C SER A 849 2.02 -25.67 -63.39
N PRO A 850 0.78 -26.17 -63.30
CA PRO A 850 0.19 -26.64 -62.05
C PRO A 850 0.85 -27.93 -61.59
N PHE A 851 0.81 -28.19 -60.29
CA PHE A 851 1.36 -29.41 -59.70
C PHE A 851 0.76 -30.66 -60.35
N GLU A 852 -0.56 -30.73 -60.49
CA GLU A 852 -1.23 -31.84 -61.16
C GLU A 852 -1.76 -31.46 -62.55
N THR A 853 -1.35 -32.21 -63.58
CA THR A 853 -1.87 -32.09 -64.94
C THR A 853 -2.61 -33.37 -65.32
N ARG A 854 -3.93 -33.28 -65.47
CA ARG A 854 -4.78 -34.36 -66.00
C ARG A 854 -4.96 -34.18 -67.51
N HIS A 855 -4.33 -35.04 -68.29
CA HIS A 855 -4.49 -35.09 -69.74
C HIS A 855 -5.78 -35.83 -70.13
N THR A 856 -6.76 -35.08 -70.62
CA THR A 856 -8.11 -35.56 -70.98
C THR A 856 -8.34 -35.65 -72.49
N GLY A 857 -7.42 -35.13 -73.32
CA GLY A 857 -7.53 -35.15 -74.79
C GLY A 857 -7.41 -36.55 -75.37
N THR A 858 -8.03 -36.79 -76.53
CA THR A 858 -7.84 -38.02 -77.31
C THR A 858 -6.51 -37.93 -78.06
N LEU A 859 -5.57 -38.83 -77.80
CA LEU A 859 -4.29 -38.84 -78.51
C LEU A 859 -4.38 -39.69 -79.79
N THR A 860 -3.93 -39.16 -80.92
CA THR A 860 -3.85 -39.90 -82.19
C THR A 860 -2.42 -40.29 -82.59
N ALA A 861 -1.43 -39.94 -81.77
CA ALA A 861 -0.03 -40.37 -81.84
C ALA A 861 0.62 -40.21 -80.46
N ASP A 862 1.79 -40.81 -80.24
CA ASP A 862 2.54 -40.58 -78.99
C ASP A 862 2.92 -39.10 -78.87
N ARG A 863 2.69 -38.51 -77.69
CA ARG A 863 2.99 -37.08 -77.41
C ARG A 863 3.96 -36.96 -76.26
N ALA A 864 4.85 -35.98 -76.35
CA ALA A 864 5.82 -35.71 -75.29
C ALA A 864 5.29 -34.68 -74.28
N VAL A 865 5.61 -34.89 -73.01
CA VAL A 865 5.54 -33.89 -71.95
C VAL A 865 6.96 -33.52 -71.57
N THR A 866 7.41 -32.37 -72.01
CA THR A 866 8.73 -31.87 -71.65
C THR A 866 8.67 -31.28 -70.24
N LEU A 867 9.64 -31.63 -69.39
CA LEU A 867 9.78 -31.04 -68.06
C LEU A 867 10.88 -29.99 -68.13
N SER A 868 10.53 -28.71 -68.00
CA SER A 868 11.53 -27.63 -68.04
C SER A 868 12.45 -27.72 -66.82
N THR A 869 13.76 -27.59 -67.02
CA THR A 869 14.73 -27.38 -65.93
C THR A 869 14.91 -25.91 -65.60
N THR A 870 14.47 -24.99 -66.48
CA THR A 870 14.50 -23.55 -66.24
C THR A 870 13.60 -23.20 -65.06
N GLY A 871 14.21 -22.73 -63.96
CA GLY A 871 13.52 -22.36 -62.73
C GLY A 871 13.13 -23.54 -61.82
N ALA A 872 13.66 -24.76 -62.03
CA ALA A 872 13.40 -25.89 -61.14
C ALA A 872 14.27 -25.82 -59.85
N VAL A 873 13.68 -26.10 -58.68
CA VAL A 873 14.39 -26.19 -57.39
C VAL A 873 14.36 -27.62 -56.85
N ILE A 874 15.33 -28.00 -56.01
CA ILE A 874 15.42 -29.34 -55.40
C ILE A 874 14.10 -29.67 -54.69
N GLY A 875 13.51 -30.83 -55.02
CA GLY A 875 12.24 -31.30 -54.47
C GLY A 875 10.99 -30.80 -55.18
N GLN A 876 11.12 -29.96 -56.23
CA GLN A 876 10.00 -29.55 -57.07
C GLN A 876 9.33 -30.76 -57.73
N LYS A 877 8.01 -30.75 -57.86
CA LYS A 877 7.23 -31.90 -58.30
C LYS A 877 6.21 -31.59 -59.39
N PHE A 878 5.95 -32.57 -60.24
CA PHE A 878 4.76 -32.64 -61.11
C PHE A 878 4.10 -34.00 -61.01
N ARG A 879 2.77 -34.03 -61.00
CA ARG A 879 1.95 -35.22 -61.17
C ARG A 879 1.22 -35.15 -62.51
N ILE A 880 1.47 -36.11 -63.39
CA ILE A 880 0.81 -36.20 -64.70
C ILE A 880 -0.10 -37.42 -64.71
N THR A 881 -1.37 -37.20 -65.03
CA THR A 881 -2.43 -38.21 -65.05
C THR A 881 -3.00 -38.31 -66.46
N ARG A 882 -3.03 -39.51 -67.06
CA ARG A 882 -3.54 -39.74 -68.42
C ARG A 882 -4.90 -40.44 -68.39
N THR A 883 -5.96 -39.72 -68.81
CA THR A 883 -7.36 -40.23 -68.77
C THR A 883 -8.12 -40.16 -70.10
N GLY A 884 -7.74 -39.26 -71.01
CA GLY A 884 -8.39 -39.17 -72.32
C GLY A 884 -8.22 -40.40 -73.22
N ALA A 885 -9.09 -40.55 -74.22
CA ALA A 885 -9.14 -41.72 -75.09
C ALA A 885 -7.94 -41.83 -76.07
N GLY A 886 -7.88 -42.92 -76.84
CA GLY A 886 -6.79 -43.21 -77.79
C GLY A 886 -5.77 -44.22 -77.27
N ALA A 887 -5.12 -44.93 -78.20
CA ALA A 887 -4.18 -46.02 -77.90
C ALA A 887 -2.72 -45.59 -77.72
N PHE A 888 -2.45 -44.29 -77.81
CA PHE A 888 -1.10 -43.72 -77.81
C PHE A 888 -0.69 -43.17 -76.43
N ASN A 889 0.60 -43.19 -76.16
CA ASN A 889 1.19 -42.84 -74.87
C ASN A 889 1.50 -41.34 -74.76
N LEU A 890 1.45 -40.86 -73.51
CA LEU A 890 1.99 -39.57 -73.13
C LEU A 890 3.37 -39.77 -72.48
N THR A 891 4.42 -39.37 -73.20
CA THR A 891 5.83 -39.64 -72.93
C THR A 891 6.44 -38.51 -72.09
N VAL A 892 6.65 -38.73 -70.79
CA VAL A 892 7.11 -37.71 -69.83
C VAL A 892 8.63 -37.66 -69.76
N GLY A 893 9.22 -36.46 -69.97
CA GLY A 893 10.65 -36.17 -69.89
C GLY A 893 11.46 -36.51 -71.16
N THR A 894 12.67 -35.98 -71.28
CA THR A 894 13.61 -36.31 -72.36
C THR A 894 14.25 -37.68 -72.11
N GLY A 895 14.12 -38.61 -73.05
CA GLY A 895 14.57 -40.01 -72.88
C GLY A 895 13.60 -40.85 -72.04
N PRO A 896 12.29 -40.73 -72.31
CA PRO A 896 11.17 -40.83 -71.35
C PRO A 896 11.50 -41.36 -69.96
N LEU A 897 11.30 -40.51 -68.96
CA LEU A 897 11.21 -40.97 -67.57
C LEU A 897 10.06 -41.97 -67.42
N LYS A 898 8.93 -41.71 -68.09
CA LYS A 898 7.81 -42.66 -68.17
C LYS A 898 6.92 -42.41 -69.39
N ALA A 899 6.56 -43.48 -70.10
CA ALA A 899 5.44 -43.46 -71.04
C ALA A 899 4.14 -43.81 -70.30
N LEU A 900 3.15 -42.90 -70.34
CA LEU A 900 1.86 -43.06 -69.69
C LEU A 900 0.81 -43.53 -70.70
N ALA A 901 0.36 -44.77 -70.54
CA ALA A 901 -0.81 -45.29 -71.24
C ALA A 901 -2.11 -44.70 -70.66
N THR A 902 -3.20 -44.78 -71.43
CA THR A 902 -4.53 -44.38 -70.94
C THR A 902 -4.88 -45.13 -69.66
N GLY A 903 -5.29 -44.40 -68.61
CA GLY A 903 -5.59 -44.97 -67.30
C GLY A 903 -4.40 -45.04 -66.34
N THR A 904 -3.30 -44.30 -66.59
CA THR A 904 -2.10 -44.32 -65.74
C THR A 904 -1.63 -42.93 -65.32
N TRP A 905 -0.76 -42.87 -64.31
CA TRP A 905 -0.15 -41.63 -63.80
C TRP A 905 1.34 -41.79 -63.48
N ALA A 906 2.07 -40.67 -63.47
CA ALA A 906 3.43 -40.56 -62.96
C ALA A 906 3.63 -39.30 -62.12
N GLU A 907 4.47 -39.40 -61.10
CA GLU A 907 5.03 -38.28 -60.34
C GLU A 907 6.53 -38.20 -60.62
N VAL A 908 6.98 -36.99 -60.97
CA VAL A 908 8.37 -36.67 -61.25
C VAL A 908 8.85 -35.60 -60.30
N VAL A 909 10.10 -35.70 -59.86
CA VAL A 909 10.71 -34.80 -58.87
C VAL A 909 12.05 -34.31 -59.41
N TYR A 910 12.40 -33.05 -59.12
CA TYR A 910 13.69 -32.47 -59.48
C TYR A 910 14.71 -32.69 -58.35
N ASP A 911 15.88 -33.25 -58.65
CA ASP A 911 16.94 -33.53 -57.65
C ASP A 911 17.98 -32.41 -57.51
N GLY A 912 17.86 -31.34 -58.31
CA GLY A 912 18.83 -30.24 -58.37
C GLY A 912 19.70 -30.24 -59.62
N ALA A 913 19.73 -31.34 -60.37
CA ALA A 913 20.41 -31.44 -61.66
C ALA A 913 19.43 -31.86 -62.77
N ALA A 914 18.57 -32.85 -62.51
CA ALA A 914 17.64 -33.41 -63.48
C ALA A 914 16.29 -33.79 -62.86
N TRP A 915 15.30 -34.00 -63.73
CA TRP A 915 14.03 -34.62 -63.34
C TRP A 915 14.19 -36.13 -63.28
N TYR A 916 13.69 -36.77 -62.22
CA TYR A 916 13.62 -38.23 -62.10
C TYR A 916 12.19 -38.70 -61.81
N LEU A 917 11.90 -39.96 -62.15
CA LEU A 917 10.62 -40.58 -61.86
C LEU A 917 10.56 -41.00 -60.39
N ALA A 918 9.67 -40.39 -59.61
CA ALA A 918 9.53 -40.70 -58.18
C ALA A 918 8.45 -41.76 -57.91
N ALA A 919 7.35 -41.76 -58.69
CA ALA A 919 6.30 -42.77 -58.59
C ALA A 919 5.51 -42.89 -59.89
N TYR A 920 4.85 -44.02 -60.10
CA TYR A 920 3.89 -44.21 -61.19
C TYR A 920 2.92 -45.34 -60.85
N GLY A 921 1.75 -45.37 -61.50
CA GLY A 921 0.77 -46.42 -61.28
C GLY A 921 -0.41 -46.37 -62.25
N ALA A 922 -1.29 -47.36 -62.13
CA ALA A 922 -2.63 -47.29 -62.72
C ALA A 922 -3.50 -46.32 -61.89
N LEU A 923 -4.50 -45.74 -62.54
CA LEU A 923 -5.50 -44.86 -61.94
C LEU A 923 -6.60 -45.62 -61.23
#